data_AF-A0A9W8TKZ2-F1
#
_entry.id   AF-A0A9W8TKZ2-F1
#
_cell.length_a   1.000
_cell.length_b   1.000
_cell.length_c   1.000
_cell.angle_alpha   90.00
_cell.angle_beta   90.00
_cell.angle_gamma   90.00
#
_symmetry.space_group_name_H-M   'P 1'
#
loop_
_entity.id
_entity.type
_entity.pdbx_description
1 polymer ?
#
loop_
_entity_poly.entity_id
_entity_poly.type
_entity_poly.pdbx_seq_one_letter_code
_entity_poly.pdbx_strand_id
1 'polypeptide(L)'
;MGNPKDPKALGPLDVDSEQMDFQVIDPDSGVKRGLKTRHLSMMALAGIIGPGLLVGTGSALSQGGPAALIIGFGVIGIVAFSIMQSIGEITVLYPSGGSFIKLADRFVDPAFGCAVGWNYFIIWFTVLANEYNVVTSILEFWSDKVPVWGYFLILWSAFLGFQFLGVESFGEAEFWLALVKVAGLIAYYIFAIIYASGGVIGAPAIGFSYWNDPGAFADGFAGVAKVFVFCSTFYVGVESVAVAATETKNPGVAVPLAIRQVFWRIIFVYLGAAFFFGLTCPANADGLVNGASRALKSPMTIAIQNAGWEGGVHLINAFILVTCISACNSSIYIASRTVLFMAQDGKAPKFLGRTNSRGVPGPAIIFTNLFGFLSLLNLSSGAANAYGYIINLSGVGTFLVWGAISFTHIRFRSAWMAQGNRVEELPFKSLWYPWNAYFGLSANIFLALVQGWSSFAPFNAGNFVDAYILLPLFFIIYIVFKLWNKTRFWRLDEIDLQAGRRRDLEEAAEAAEGTKQSWGRRLLNNVLKSNTTALKTSGFNSVVIFGVGILANGDIMYYSNTPGSSDVLIASNGTYSGGAELAAKVQSFKTGTTGIDRVEISMNSQHVKDLMANPGPGSSTPLYRNFAALRDAWGLDAVNNDDESLYDVSSTVTFAKMLGQIGYKYTIAPYTNISFWLSLLKQANSGLADPNLLVDRVYLQCYDGGAGNNPASWASTLGLKVVPLVWVTNDSKPSYGTTAAQAKTKFTSWNAAGGLAGGGYWNDYDIEKNGLSYSQYGAVLTSTFP
;
A
#
# COMPACT_ATOMS: atom_id res chain seq x y z
N MET A 1 35.57 -6.24 -6.45
CA MET A 1 35.66 -7.65 -6.03
C MET A 1 35.48 -7.71 -4.53
N GLY A 2 34.55 -8.55 -4.07
CA GLY A 2 34.18 -8.79 -2.67
C GLY A 2 33.08 -9.87 -2.67
N ASN A 3 33.25 -10.91 -1.85
CA ASN A 3 32.47 -12.15 -1.87
C ASN A 3 31.02 -11.92 -1.40
N PRO A 4 29.96 -12.30 -2.15
CA PRO A 4 28.56 -11.98 -1.80
C PRO A 4 27.93 -12.96 -0.78
N LYS A 5 28.72 -13.51 0.16
CA LYS A 5 28.26 -14.49 1.16
C LYS A 5 28.52 -14.08 2.61
N ASP A 6 28.72 -12.80 2.92
CA ASP A 6 28.92 -12.34 4.30
C ASP A 6 27.67 -11.60 4.84
N PRO A 7 26.93 -12.16 5.82
CA PRO A 7 25.76 -11.52 6.42
C PRO A 7 26.11 -10.31 7.33
N LYS A 8 27.38 -9.92 7.48
CA LYS A 8 27.81 -8.89 8.45
C LYS A 8 28.18 -7.52 7.87
N ALA A 9 27.80 -7.20 6.63
CA ALA A 9 28.20 -5.94 5.98
C ALA A 9 27.17 -4.79 6.04
N LEU A 10 26.13 -4.86 6.89
CA LEU A 10 25.21 -3.75 7.14
C LEU A 10 25.45 -3.19 8.55
N GLY A 11 26.11 -2.03 8.63
CA GLY A 11 26.28 -1.30 9.89
C GLY A 11 24.93 -0.76 10.42
N PRO A 12 24.85 -0.46 11.73
CA PRO A 12 23.61 0.03 12.33
C PRO A 12 23.24 1.41 11.77
N LEU A 13 22.03 1.53 11.27
CA LEU A 13 21.43 2.80 10.86
C LEU A 13 20.86 3.48 12.11
N ASP A 14 21.59 4.47 12.63
CA ASP A 14 21.07 5.43 13.60
C ASP A 14 20.06 6.36 12.90
N VAL A 15 18.77 6.26 13.22
CA VAL A 15 17.76 7.24 12.80
C VAL A 15 16.77 7.47 13.94
N ASP A 16 16.80 8.68 14.50
CA ASP A 16 15.86 9.20 15.52
C ASP A 16 14.40 9.14 15.05
N SER A 17 13.52 8.59 15.89
CA SER A 17 12.15 8.18 15.55
C SER A 17 11.06 9.24 15.77
N GLU A 18 11.38 10.53 15.93
CA GLU A 18 10.40 11.56 16.33
C GLU A 18 9.83 12.45 15.21
N GLN A 19 10.20 12.22 13.94
CA GLN A 19 9.66 12.99 12.80
C GLN A 19 8.86 12.15 11.79
N MET A 20 8.45 10.93 12.15
CA MET A 20 7.99 9.95 11.17
C MET A 20 6.51 10.05 10.72
N ASP A 21 5.70 10.99 11.20
CA ASP A 21 4.27 11.02 10.81
C ASP A 21 3.97 11.76 9.48
N PHE A 22 4.98 12.18 8.71
CA PHE A 22 4.74 12.70 7.35
C PHE A 22 5.66 12.23 6.22
N GLN A 23 6.74 11.47 6.45
CA GLN A 23 7.64 11.00 5.36
C GLN A 23 8.42 9.72 5.67
N VAL A 24 7.76 8.58 5.95
CA VAL A 24 8.49 7.30 5.94
C VAL A 24 8.73 6.88 4.49
N ILE A 25 9.91 7.20 3.97
CA ILE A 25 10.45 6.58 2.76
C ILE A 25 10.65 5.10 3.08
N ASP A 26 10.13 4.24 2.22
CA ASP A 26 10.30 2.81 2.35
C ASP A 26 11.79 2.46 2.16
N PRO A 27 12.46 1.85 3.15
CA PRO A 27 13.91 1.69 3.17
C PRO A 27 14.42 0.73 2.07
N ASP A 28 13.58 -0.20 1.61
CA ASP A 28 13.95 -1.16 0.56
C ASP A 28 13.82 -0.56 -0.84
N SER A 29 12.80 0.27 -1.04
CA SER A 29 12.45 0.82 -2.36
C SER A 29 12.88 2.28 -2.55
N GLY A 30 13.22 3.00 -1.48
CA GLY A 30 13.60 4.41 -1.51
C GLY A 30 12.48 5.37 -1.91
N VAL A 31 11.23 4.90 -2.04
CA VAL A 31 10.06 5.72 -2.42
C VAL A 31 9.16 6.01 -1.21
N LYS A 32 8.41 7.11 -1.27
CA LYS A 32 7.48 7.50 -0.20
C LYS A 32 6.12 6.80 -0.38
N ARG A 33 5.55 6.25 0.70
CA ARG A 33 4.16 5.77 0.71
C ARG A 33 3.17 6.94 0.84
N GLY A 34 3.04 7.73 -0.22
CA GLY A 34 2.23 8.95 -0.22
C GLY A 34 0.79 8.79 -0.72
N LEU A 35 0.49 7.76 -1.52
CA LEU A 35 -0.83 7.59 -2.14
C LEU A 35 -1.88 7.14 -1.13
N LYS A 36 -3.01 7.85 -1.11
CA LYS A 36 -4.18 7.53 -0.29
C LYS A 36 -5.06 6.50 -0.99
N THR A 37 -5.90 5.79 -0.24
CA THR A 37 -6.88 4.84 -0.79
C THR A 37 -7.77 5.45 -1.88
N ARG A 38 -8.14 6.74 -1.73
CA ARG A 38 -8.93 7.48 -2.74
C ARG A 38 -8.17 7.69 -4.05
N HIS A 39 -6.85 7.89 -3.98
CA HIS A 39 -5.99 8.09 -5.15
C HIS A 39 -5.95 6.79 -5.96
N LEU A 40 -5.67 5.67 -5.30
CA LEU A 40 -5.60 4.36 -5.94
C LEU A 40 -6.96 3.94 -6.53
N SER A 41 -8.05 4.25 -5.83
CA SER A 41 -9.41 3.97 -6.32
C SER A 41 -9.74 4.75 -7.59
N MET A 42 -9.53 6.07 -7.59
CA MET A 42 -9.77 6.88 -8.77
C MET A 42 -8.86 6.51 -9.93
N MET A 43 -7.60 6.15 -9.66
CA MET A 43 -6.68 5.65 -10.67
C MET A 43 -7.17 4.34 -11.30
N ALA A 44 -7.71 3.42 -10.50
CA ALA A 44 -8.27 2.16 -11.00
C ALA A 44 -9.51 2.38 -11.87
N LEU A 45 -10.34 3.37 -11.54
CA LEU A 45 -11.60 3.67 -12.24
C LEU A 45 -11.40 4.53 -13.51
N ALA A 46 -10.49 5.52 -13.48
CA ALA A 46 -10.35 6.50 -14.56
C ALA A 46 -8.90 6.93 -14.89
N GLY A 47 -7.89 6.40 -14.19
CA GLY A 47 -6.49 6.83 -14.34
C GLY A 47 -5.90 6.57 -15.72
N ILE A 48 -6.39 5.54 -16.43
CA ILE A 48 -5.91 5.21 -17.77
C ILE A 48 -6.93 5.47 -18.87
N ILE A 49 -7.95 6.28 -18.56
CA ILE A 49 -8.74 6.92 -19.62
C ILE A 49 -7.82 7.94 -20.29
N GLY A 50 -7.44 7.63 -21.52
CA GLY A 50 -6.60 8.45 -22.38
C GLY A 50 -7.29 8.78 -23.71
N PRO A 51 -6.61 9.52 -24.59
CA PRO A 51 -7.06 9.77 -25.96
C PRO A 51 -7.25 8.49 -26.77
N GLY A 52 -6.65 7.36 -26.39
CA GLY A 52 -7.00 6.06 -26.99
C GLY A 52 -8.51 5.81 -26.97
N LEU A 53 -9.16 5.97 -25.82
CA LEU A 53 -10.61 5.79 -25.70
C LEU A 53 -11.38 6.90 -26.44
N LEU A 54 -10.98 8.16 -26.27
CA LEU A 54 -11.78 9.29 -26.78
C LEU A 54 -11.60 9.52 -28.28
N VAL A 55 -10.40 9.30 -28.80
CA VAL A 55 -9.98 9.59 -30.17
C VAL A 55 -9.74 8.31 -30.94
N GLY A 56 -8.95 7.38 -30.39
CA GLY A 56 -8.60 6.11 -31.03
C GLY A 56 -9.82 5.23 -31.32
N THR A 57 -10.86 5.29 -30.47
CA THR A 57 -12.12 4.60 -30.71
C THR A 57 -12.81 5.03 -32.00
N GLY A 58 -12.52 6.23 -32.53
CA GLY A 58 -13.01 6.64 -33.85
C GLY A 58 -12.54 5.73 -34.97
N SER A 59 -11.28 5.30 -34.94
CA SER A 59 -10.72 4.35 -35.90
C SER A 59 -11.29 2.94 -35.72
N ALA A 60 -11.56 2.53 -34.49
CA ALA A 60 -12.20 1.24 -34.22
C ALA A 60 -13.66 1.24 -34.70
N LEU A 61 -14.39 2.33 -34.44
CA LEU A 61 -15.79 2.49 -34.86
C LEU A 61 -15.92 2.49 -36.38
N SER A 62 -15.03 3.19 -37.11
CA SER A 62 -15.10 3.21 -38.57
C SER A 62 -14.77 1.87 -39.23
N GLN A 63 -13.84 1.11 -38.66
CA GLN A 63 -13.43 -0.19 -39.21
C GLN A 63 -14.37 -1.34 -38.84
N GLY A 64 -14.97 -1.30 -37.64
CA GLY A 64 -15.79 -2.42 -37.15
C GLY A 64 -17.28 -2.15 -37.09
N GLY A 65 -17.70 -0.91 -36.92
CA GLY A 65 -19.08 -0.56 -36.58
C GLY A 65 -19.38 -0.69 -35.08
N PRO A 66 -20.58 -0.26 -34.66
CA PRO A 66 -20.92 -0.10 -33.24
C PRO A 66 -21.04 -1.44 -32.49
N ALA A 67 -21.53 -2.51 -33.13
CA ALA A 67 -21.62 -3.82 -32.47
C ALA A 67 -20.24 -4.47 -32.30
N ALA A 68 -19.37 -4.35 -33.30
CA ALA A 68 -17.98 -4.80 -33.20
C ALA A 68 -17.26 -4.11 -32.05
N LEU A 69 -17.54 -2.83 -31.80
CA LEU A 69 -16.97 -2.06 -30.71
C LEU A 69 -17.36 -2.59 -29.33
N ILE A 70 -18.65 -2.88 -29.12
CA ILE A 70 -19.12 -3.49 -27.86
C ILE A 70 -18.51 -4.88 -27.67
N ILE A 71 -18.48 -5.71 -28.71
CA ILE A 71 -17.88 -7.04 -28.66
C ILE A 71 -16.38 -6.93 -28.34
N GLY A 72 -15.68 -6.01 -29.00
CA GLY A 72 -14.27 -5.71 -28.82
C GLY A 72 -13.91 -5.39 -27.37
N PHE A 73 -14.54 -4.36 -26.82
CA PHE A 73 -14.33 -3.97 -25.43
C PHE A 73 -14.83 -5.04 -24.44
N GLY A 74 -15.89 -5.78 -24.77
CA GLY A 74 -16.40 -6.86 -23.92
C GLY A 74 -15.41 -8.02 -23.77
N VAL A 75 -14.92 -8.58 -24.88
CA VAL A 75 -13.99 -9.70 -24.87
C VAL A 75 -12.67 -9.29 -24.23
N ILE A 76 -12.10 -8.15 -24.62
CA ILE A 76 -10.84 -7.72 -24.02
C ILE A 76 -11.04 -7.30 -22.56
N GLY A 77 -12.20 -6.76 -22.20
CA GLY A 77 -12.59 -6.53 -20.82
C GLY A 77 -12.58 -7.80 -19.97
N ILE A 78 -13.01 -8.94 -20.51
CA ILE A 78 -12.92 -10.24 -19.84
C ILE A 78 -11.45 -10.67 -19.66
N VAL A 79 -10.60 -10.46 -20.66
CA VAL A 79 -9.16 -10.72 -20.54
C VAL A 79 -8.54 -9.83 -19.46
N ALA A 80 -8.79 -8.51 -19.50
CA ALA A 80 -8.32 -7.56 -18.51
C ALA A 80 -8.81 -7.91 -17.10
N PHE A 81 -10.07 -8.37 -16.96
CA PHE A 81 -10.59 -8.86 -15.69
C PHE A 81 -9.80 -10.09 -15.18
N SER A 82 -9.53 -11.08 -16.04
CA SER A 82 -8.69 -12.23 -15.68
C SER A 82 -7.29 -11.82 -15.21
N ILE A 83 -6.67 -10.85 -15.88
CA ILE A 83 -5.38 -10.30 -15.46
C ILE A 83 -5.47 -9.62 -14.10
N MET A 84 -6.51 -8.83 -13.87
CA MET A 84 -6.69 -8.14 -12.59
C MET A 84 -7.02 -9.08 -11.43
N GLN A 85 -7.73 -10.18 -11.70
CA GLN A 85 -7.89 -11.27 -10.73
C GLN A 85 -6.56 -11.96 -10.43
N SER A 86 -5.70 -12.12 -11.42
CA SER A 86 -4.39 -12.77 -11.27
C SER A 86 -3.39 -11.91 -10.50
N ILE A 87 -3.19 -10.66 -10.92
CA ILE A 87 -2.30 -9.72 -10.24
C ILE A 87 -2.80 -9.41 -8.83
N GLY A 88 -4.12 -9.43 -8.62
CA GLY A 88 -4.74 -9.10 -7.35
C GLY A 88 -4.43 -10.08 -6.24
N GLU A 89 -4.53 -11.39 -6.51
CA GLU A 89 -4.22 -12.43 -5.53
C GLU A 89 -2.76 -12.35 -5.05
N ILE A 90 -1.83 -12.04 -5.96
CA ILE A 90 -0.40 -11.92 -5.63
C ILE A 90 -0.08 -10.58 -4.96
N THR A 91 -0.54 -9.45 -5.51
CA THR A 91 -0.20 -8.09 -5.02
C THR A 91 -0.80 -7.82 -3.65
N VAL A 92 -2.00 -8.35 -3.38
CA VAL A 92 -2.63 -8.20 -2.07
C VAL A 92 -1.83 -8.94 -1.01
N LEU A 93 -1.14 -10.04 -1.35
CA LEU A 93 -0.29 -10.79 -0.43
C LEU A 93 1.11 -10.18 -0.28
N TYR A 94 1.67 -9.60 -1.35
CA TYR A 94 2.99 -8.97 -1.39
C TYR A 94 2.92 -7.48 -1.77
N PRO A 95 2.28 -6.63 -0.95
CA PRO A 95 2.04 -5.22 -1.30
C PRO A 95 3.32 -4.37 -1.37
N SER A 96 4.37 -4.75 -0.64
CA SER A 96 5.69 -4.12 -0.62
C SER A 96 6.73 -4.87 -1.47
N GLY A 97 6.37 -6.00 -2.08
CA GLY A 97 7.28 -6.89 -2.81
C GLY A 97 7.79 -6.35 -4.15
N GLY A 98 7.62 -5.06 -4.44
CA GLY A 98 7.78 -4.46 -5.77
C GLY A 98 6.56 -4.68 -6.68
N SER A 99 6.59 -4.09 -7.87
CA SER A 99 5.54 -4.32 -8.88
C SER A 99 5.51 -5.79 -9.34
N PHE A 100 4.53 -6.16 -10.16
CA PHE A 100 4.43 -7.49 -10.77
C PHE A 100 5.69 -7.96 -11.50
N ILE A 101 6.60 -7.04 -11.87
CA ILE A 101 7.92 -7.35 -12.44
C ILE A 101 8.79 -8.11 -11.43
N LYS A 102 8.86 -7.61 -10.18
CA LYS A 102 9.64 -8.24 -9.11
C LYS A 102 9.00 -9.56 -8.64
N LEU A 103 7.68 -9.65 -8.72
CA LEU A 103 6.95 -10.89 -8.49
C LEU A 103 7.24 -11.94 -9.58
N ALA A 104 7.41 -11.52 -10.84
CA ALA A 104 7.84 -12.41 -11.92
C ALA A 104 9.27 -12.93 -11.70
N ASP A 105 10.18 -12.08 -11.20
CA ASP A 105 11.52 -12.51 -10.81
C ASP A 105 11.50 -13.59 -9.72
N ARG A 106 10.62 -13.42 -8.73
CA ARG A 106 10.46 -14.31 -7.57
C ARG A 106 9.84 -15.65 -7.93
N PHE A 107 8.75 -15.65 -8.71
CA PHE A 107 7.94 -16.87 -8.93
C PHE A 107 8.31 -17.61 -10.23
N VAL A 108 9.09 -16.99 -11.11
CA VAL A 108 9.45 -17.56 -12.41
C VAL A 108 10.97 -17.68 -12.58
N ASP A 109 11.65 -16.57 -12.82
CA ASP A 109 13.09 -16.48 -13.13
C ASP A 109 13.49 -14.99 -13.13
N PRO A 110 14.62 -14.57 -12.53
CA PRO A 110 15.09 -13.19 -12.62
C PRO A 110 15.31 -12.68 -14.06
N ALA A 111 15.62 -13.55 -15.01
CA ALA A 111 15.68 -13.18 -16.43
C ALA A 111 14.29 -12.93 -17.03
N PHE A 112 13.28 -13.65 -16.55
CA PHE A 112 11.91 -13.48 -17.02
C PHE A 112 11.34 -12.15 -16.55
N GLY A 113 11.50 -11.79 -15.27
CA GLY A 113 11.07 -10.47 -14.81
C GLY A 113 11.89 -9.33 -15.44
N CYS A 114 13.16 -9.53 -15.80
CA CYS A 114 13.91 -8.58 -16.64
C CYS A 114 13.23 -8.32 -18.00
N ALA A 115 12.86 -9.39 -18.71
CA ALA A 115 12.17 -9.28 -20.00
C ALA A 115 10.79 -8.59 -19.85
N VAL A 116 10.02 -8.97 -18.83
CA VAL A 116 8.72 -8.34 -18.51
C VAL A 116 8.89 -6.86 -18.20
N GLY A 117 9.88 -6.50 -17.39
CA GLY A 117 10.10 -5.11 -16.98
C GLY A 117 10.51 -4.20 -18.13
N TRP A 118 11.45 -4.63 -18.99
CA TRP A 118 11.83 -3.84 -20.17
C TRP A 118 10.70 -3.74 -21.18
N ASN A 119 9.95 -4.82 -21.40
CA ASN A 119 8.78 -4.79 -22.26
C ASN A 119 7.70 -3.83 -21.71
N TYR A 120 7.45 -3.85 -20.39
CA TYR A 120 6.52 -2.92 -19.74
C TYR A 120 6.98 -1.46 -19.83
N PHE A 121 8.28 -1.20 -19.67
CA PHE A 121 8.84 0.13 -19.88
C PHE A 121 8.63 0.61 -21.32
N ILE A 122 8.84 -0.27 -22.31
CA ILE A 122 8.64 0.08 -23.73
C ILE A 122 7.19 0.47 -24.02
N ILE A 123 6.23 -0.27 -23.47
CA ILE A 123 4.81 0.06 -23.58
C ILE A 123 4.53 1.46 -23.02
N TRP A 124 5.05 1.79 -21.84
CA TRP A 124 4.72 3.06 -21.21
C TRP A 124 5.41 4.27 -21.81
N PHE A 125 6.63 4.14 -22.32
CA PHE A 125 7.25 5.27 -23.03
C PHE A 125 6.59 5.51 -24.40
N THR A 126 6.14 4.46 -25.08
CA THR A 126 5.41 4.60 -26.35
C THR A 126 4.05 5.24 -26.10
N VAL A 127 3.32 4.82 -25.07
CA VAL A 127 2.10 5.52 -24.61
C VAL A 127 2.41 6.99 -24.33
N LEU A 128 3.46 7.30 -23.55
CA LEU A 128 3.86 8.70 -23.27
C LEU A 128 4.12 9.51 -24.54
N ALA A 129 4.87 8.97 -25.51
CA ALA A 129 5.12 9.63 -26.78
C ALA A 129 3.83 9.89 -27.56
N ASN A 130 2.88 8.95 -27.51
CA ASN A 130 1.58 9.13 -28.15
C ASN A 130 0.74 10.21 -27.47
N GLU A 131 0.75 10.28 -26.14
CA GLU A 131 0.03 11.32 -25.40
C GLU A 131 0.53 12.72 -25.77
N TYR A 132 1.86 12.90 -25.84
CA TYR A 132 2.44 14.15 -26.33
C TYR A 132 2.05 14.48 -27.78
N ASN A 133 2.01 13.48 -28.67
CA ASN A 133 1.55 13.66 -30.04
C ASN A 133 0.10 14.19 -30.09
N VAL A 134 -0.81 13.58 -29.33
CA VAL A 134 -2.21 13.98 -29.31
C VAL A 134 -2.39 15.37 -28.71
N VAL A 135 -1.76 15.66 -27.56
CA VAL A 135 -1.89 16.98 -26.91
C VAL A 135 -1.40 18.10 -27.82
N THR A 136 -0.27 17.91 -28.48
CA THR A 136 0.29 18.94 -29.36
C THR A 136 -0.56 19.16 -30.62
N SER A 137 -1.15 18.10 -31.19
CA SER A 137 -2.13 18.21 -32.28
C SER A 137 -3.40 18.97 -31.85
N ILE A 138 -3.89 18.76 -30.62
CA ILE A 138 -5.05 19.48 -30.10
C ILE A 138 -4.73 20.95 -29.83
N LEU A 139 -3.51 21.29 -29.38
CA LEU A 139 -3.14 22.69 -29.18
C LEU A 139 -2.99 23.45 -30.50
N GLU A 140 -2.47 22.79 -31.54
CA GLU A 140 -2.40 23.35 -32.90
C GLU A 140 -3.81 23.71 -33.44
N PHE A 141 -4.85 22.98 -33.04
CA PHE A 141 -6.23 23.31 -33.42
C PHE A 141 -6.69 24.70 -32.93
N TRP A 142 -6.23 25.17 -31.76
CA TRP A 142 -6.59 26.51 -31.28
C TRP A 142 -5.64 27.62 -31.75
N SER A 143 -4.38 27.30 -32.02
CA SER A 143 -3.40 28.28 -32.49
C SER A 143 -2.22 27.59 -33.20
N ASP A 144 -1.91 28.07 -34.40
CA ASP A 144 -0.75 27.68 -35.19
C ASP A 144 0.49 28.55 -34.94
N LYS A 145 0.37 29.61 -34.13
CA LYS A 145 1.47 30.55 -33.80
C LYS A 145 2.64 29.90 -33.07
N VAL A 146 2.37 28.85 -32.27
CA VAL A 146 3.41 28.07 -31.62
C VAL A 146 3.56 26.78 -32.44
N PRO A 147 4.77 26.48 -32.95
CA PRO A 147 4.96 25.27 -33.71
C PRO A 147 4.74 24.03 -32.82
N VAL A 148 4.37 22.90 -33.42
CA VAL A 148 4.10 21.63 -32.71
C VAL A 148 5.24 21.22 -31.77
N TRP A 149 6.49 21.36 -32.20
CA TRP A 149 7.66 21.09 -31.36
C TRP A 149 7.77 22.06 -30.17
N GLY A 150 7.29 23.29 -30.32
CA GLY A 150 7.24 24.29 -29.26
C GLY A 150 6.22 23.93 -28.19
N TYR A 151 5.00 23.53 -28.60
CA TYR A 151 4.00 22.98 -27.68
C TYR A 151 4.52 21.74 -26.94
N PHE A 152 5.21 20.85 -27.66
CA PHE A 152 5.86 19.68 -27.05
C PHE A 152 6.85 20.10 -25.95
N LEU A 153 7.82 20.98 -26.24
CA LEU A 153 8.84 21.36 -25.26
C LEU A 153 8.27 22.05 -24.03
N ILE A 154 7.23 22.88 -24.19
CA ILE A 154 6.53 23.53 -23.07
C ILE A 154 5.93 22.47 -22.15
N LEU A 155 5.17 21.53 -22.70
CA LEU A 155 4.51 20.48 -21.93
C LEU A 155 5.52 19.49 -21.34
N TRP A 156 6.52 19.09 -22.12
CA TRP A 156 7.61 18.23 -21.67
C TRP A 156 8.29 18.80 -20.43
N SER A 157 8.63 20.09 -20.46
CA SER A 157 9.26 20.79 -19.34
C SER A 157 8.30 20.94 -18.15
N ALA A 158 7.03 21.24 -18.41
CA ALA A 158 6.01 21.38 -17.37
C ALA A 158 5.76 20.06 -16.63
N PHE A 159 5.58 18.94 -17.35
CA PHE A 159 5.41 17.63 -16.73
C PHE A 159 6.67 17.17 -16.01
N LEU A 160 7.86 17.44 -16.58
CA LEU A 160 9.11 17.15 -15.89
C LEU A 160 9.16 17.86 -14.53
N GLY A 161 8.91 19.17 -14.51
CA GLY A 161 8.85 19.97 -13.29
C GLY A 161 7.79 19.48 -12.31
N PHE A 162 6.60 19.13 -12.80
CA PHE A 162 5.51 18.61 -12.00
C PHE A 162 5.88 17.30 -11.30
N GLN A 163 6.58 16.39 -11.97
CA GLN A 163 6.96 15.10 -11.38
C GLN A 163 8.00 15.21 -10.27
N PHE A 164 8.76 16.32 -10.22
CA PHE A 164 9.64 16.61 -9.08
C PHE A 164 8.90 17.07 -7.82
N LEU A 165 7.59 17.37 -7.90
CA LEU A 165 6.77 17.71 -6.72
C LEU A 165 6.49 16.48 -5.84
N GLY A 166 6.66 15.27 -6.36
CA GLY A 166 6.56 14.02 -5.62
C GLY A 166 5.20 13.34 -5.69
N VAL A 167 5.11 12.14 -5.12
CA VAL A 167 3.99 11.21 -5.35
C VAL A 167 2.66 11.69 -4.77
N GLU A 168 2.67 12.50 -3.70
CA GLU A 168 1.44 13.05 -3.14
C GLU A 168 0.81 14.09 -4.07
N SER A 169 1.62 14.98 -4.65
CA SER A 169 1.17 15.93 -5.66
C SER A 169 0.65 15.22 -6.91
N PHE A 170 1.36 14.17 -7.35
CA PHE A 170 0.88 13.28 -8.41
C PHE A 170 -0.50 12.69 -8.08
N GLY A 171 -0.67 12.09 -6.90
CA GLY A 171 -1.92 11.47 -6.48
C GLY A 171 -3.10 12.43 -6.35
N GLU A 172 -2.87 13.64 -5.82
CA GLU A 172 -3.91 14.67 -5.74
C GLU A 172 -4.31 15.21 -7.12
N ALA A 173 -3.35 15.51 -8.00
CA ALA A 173 -3.67 15.96 -9.36
C ALA A 173 -4.43 14.89 -10.14
N GLU A 174 -3.96 13.64 -10.09
CA GLU A 174 -4.60 12.54 -10.80
C GLU A 174 -6.01 12.26 -10.28
N PHE A 175 -6.26 12.40 -8.97
CA PHE A 175 -7.60 12.28 -8.40
C PHE A 175 -8.58 13.29 -8.99
N TRP A 176 -8.20 14.57 -9.06
CA TRP A 176 -9.06 15.61 -9.61
C TRP A 176 -9.23 15.49 -11.12
N LEU A 177 -8.15 15.20 -11.85
CA LEU A 177 -8.22 14.98 -13.29
C LEU A 177 -9.10 13.78 -13.64
N ALA A 178 -8.95 12.66 -12.92
CA ALA A 178 -9.79 11.48 -13.07
C ALA A 178 -11.27 11.78 -12.77
N LEU A 179 -11.55 12.62 -11.77
CA LEU A 179 -12.93 13.06 -11.47
C LEU A 179 -13.55 13.82 -12.65
N VAL A 180 -12.78 14.73 -13.27
CA VAL A 180 -13.22 15.46 -14.48
C VAL A 180 -13.50 14.49 -15.64
N LYS A 181 -12.64 13.48 -15.85
CA LYS A 181 -12.85 12.45 -16.89
C LYS A 181 -14.17 11.70 -16.71
N VAL A 182 -14.44 11.23 -15.48
CA VAL A 182 -15.67 10.51 -15.15
C VAL A 182 -16.88 11.42 -15.34
N ALA A 183 -16.82 12.65 -14.82
CA ALA A 183 -17.91 13.61 -14.98
C ALA A 183 -18.18 13.94 -16.46
N GLY A 184 -17.15 14.10 -17.28
CA GLY A 184 -17.28 14.35 -18.71
C GLY A 184 -17.90 13.17 -19.48
N LEU A 185 -17.55 11.92 -19.12
CA LEU A 185 -18.22 10.75 -19.69
C LEU A 185 -19.69 10.67 -19.26
N ILE A 186 -20.01 10.92 -17.99
CA ILE A 186 -21.41 10.99 -17.51
C ILE A 186 -22.19 12.05 -18.30
N ALA A 187 -21.65 13.25 -18.44
CA ALA A 187 -22.28 14.33 -19.18
C ALA A 187 -22.53 13.95 -20.65
N TYR A 188 -21.55 13.29 -21.28
CA TYR A 188 -21.71 12.80 -22.65
C TYR A 188 -22.74 11.68 -22.76
N TYR A 189 -22.82 10.75 -21.80
CA TYR A 189 -23.83 9.69 -21.82
C TYR A 189 -25.25 10.27 -21.66
N ILE A 190 -25.42 11.26 -20.79
CA ILE A 190 -26.70 11.99 -20.66
C ILE A 190 -27.04 12.68 -21.98
N PHE A 191 -26.09 13.40 -22.58
CA PHE A 191 -26.25 14.00 -23.90
C PHE A 191 -26.66 12.95 -24.94
N ALA A 192 -25.97 11.80 -24.99
CA ALA A 192 -26.24 10.74 -25.94
C ALA A 192 -27.65 10.15 -25.78
N ILE A 193 -28.13 9.97 -24.54
CA ILE A 193 -29.50 9.53 -24.26
C ILE A 193 -30.52 10.57 -24.76
N ILE A 194 -30.30 11.85 -24.46
CA ILE A 194 -31.20 12.94 -24.88
C ILE A 194 -31.23 13.03 -26.40
N TYR A 195 -30.07 12.98 -27.05
CA TYR A 195 -29.95 13.06 -28.51
C TYR A 195 -30.59 11.84 -29.19
N ALA A 196 -30.30 10.63 -28.70
CA ALA A 196 -30.93 9.40 -29.19
C ALA A 196 -32.45 9.40 -29.04
N SER A 197 -32.98 10.01 -27.98
CA SER A 197 -34.42 10.08 -27.72
C SER A 197 -35.13 11.24 -28.45
N GLY A 198 -34.42 12.07 -29.22
CA GLY A 198 -35.00 13.23 -29.92
C GLY A 198 -35.24 14.46 -29.05
N GLY A 199 -34.60 14.53 -27.88
CA GLY A 199 -34.73 15.67 -26.96
C GLY A 199 -33.88 16.90 -27.34
N VAL A 200 -33.02 16.79 -28.36
CA VAL A 200 -32.21 17.93 -28.85
C VAL A 200 -33.04 18.73 -29.85
N ILE A 201 -33.33 20.00 -29.52
CA ILE A 201 -34.11 20.90 -30.37
C ILE A 201 -33.37 21.13 -31.69
N GLY A 202 -34.04 20.88 -32.82
CA GLY A 202 -33.48 21.09 -34.16
C GLY A 202 -32.68 19.91 -34.70
N ALA A 203 -32.52 18.82 -33.95
CA ALA A 203 -31.90 17.59 -34.43
C ALA A 203 -32.92 16.43 -34.42
N PRO A 204 -32.96 15.57 -35.45
CA PRO A 204 -33.86 14.43 -35.48
C PRO A 204 -33.49 13.41 -34.40
N ALA A 205 -34.48 12.68 -33.89
CA ALA A 205 -34.25 11.54 -33.01
C ALA A 205 -33.48 10.46 -33.77
N ILE A 206 -32.23 10.20 -33.35
CA ILE A 206 -31.41 9.20 -34.02
C ILE A 206 -31.79 7.78 -33.59
N GLY A 207 -32.23 7.57 -32.33
CA GLY A 207 -32.48 6.23 -31.80
C GLY A 207 -31.29 5.29 -32.07
N PHE A 208 -31.56 4.15 -32.73
CA PHE A 208 -30.55 3.20 -33.22
C PHE A 208 -30.32 3.33 -34.74
N SER A 209 -30.54 4.50 -35.35
CA SER A 209 -30.39 4.69 -36.80
C SER A 209 -29.02 4.24 -37.30
N TYR A 210 -27.93 4.63 -36.62
CA TYR A 210 -26.56 4.28 -36.99
C TYR A 210 -26.21 2.79 -36.86
N TRP A 211 -26.99 2.04 -36.07
CA TRP A 211 -26.89 0.58 -36.00
C TRP A 211 -27.59 -0.12 -37.18
N ASN A 212 -28.50 0.57 -37.86
CA ASN A 212 -29.18 0.08 -39.05
C ASN A 212 -28.51 0.57 -40.34
N ASP A 213 -28.10 1.84 -40.39
CA ASP A 213 -27.43 2.49 -41.52
C ASP A 213 -26.36 3.47 -41.00
N PRO A 214 -25.04 3.25 -41.27
CA PRO A 214 -24.47 2.30 -42.22
C PRO A 214 -24.50 0.82 -41.78
N GLY A 215 -24.91 0.54 -40.54
CA GLY A 215 -25.10 -0.81 -40.03
C GLY A 215 -24.20 -1.15 -38.83
N ALA A 216 -24.59 -2.19 -38.11
CA ALA A 216 -23.95 -2.60 -36.86
C ALA A 216 -22.51 -3.15 -37.03
N PHE A 217 -22.19 -3.66 -38.22
CA PHE A 217 -20.89 -4.25 -38.56
C PHE A 217 -20.39 -3.68 -39.89
N ALA A 218 -19.43 -2.76 -39.85
CA ALA A 218 -18.92 -2.07 -41.05
C ALA A 218 -18.21 -3.03 -42.04
N ASP A 219 -17.30 -3.89 -41.52
CA ASP A 219 -16.53 -4.88 -42.30
C ASP A 219 -16.86 -6.34 -41.90
N GLY A 220 -18.08 -6.59 -41.42
CA GLY A 220 -18.47 -7.92 -40.92
C GLY A 220 -17.50 -8.48 -39.87
N PHE A 221 -17.15 -9.77 -39.98
CA PHE A 221 -16.22 -10.42 -39.04
C PHE A 221 -14.80 -9.83 -39.08
N ALA A 222 -14.32 -9.40 -40.24
CA ALA A 222 -13.01 -8.77 -40.37
C ALA A 222 -12.95 -7.45 -39.60
N GLY A 223 -14.05 -6.69 -39.59
CA GLY A 223 -14.20 -5.49 -38.77
C GLY A 223 -14.09 -5.79 -37.27
N VAL A 224 -14.76 -6.85 -36.81
CA VAL A 224 -14.66 -7.31 -35.40
C VAL A 224 -13.21 -7.66 -35.04
N ALA A 225 -12.51 -8.38 -35.91
CA ALA A 225 -11.10 -8.74 -35.71
C ALA A 225 -10.18 -7.50 -35.59
N LYS A 226 -10.35 -6.50 -36.46
CA LYS A 226 -9.61 -5.22 -36.40
C LYS A 226 -9.89 -4.48 -35.09
N VAL A 227 -11.15 -4.44 -34.66
CA VAL A 227 -11.54 -3.73 -33.43
C VAL A 227 -10.96 -4.36 -32.17
N PHE A 228 -10.86 -5.69 -32.08
CA PHE A 228 -10.23 -6.36 -30.93
C PHE A 228 -8.81 -5.84 -30.68
N VAL A 229 -8.05 -5.60 -31.76
CA VAL A 229 -6.69 -5.08 -31.71
C VAL A 229 -6.64 -3.67 -31.13
N PHE A 230 -7.56 -2.79 -31.54
CA PHE A 230 -7.63 -1.44 -30.96
C PHE A 230 -8.03 -1.48 -29.48
N CYS A 231 -9.09 -2.22 -29.15
CA CYS A 231 -9.61 -2.29 -27.79
C CYS A 231 -8.58 -2.77 -26.77
N SER A 232 -7.64 -3.64 -27.15
CA SER A 232 -6.58 -4.09 -26.23
C SER A 232 -5.61 -3.02 -25.82
N THR A 233 -5.21 -2.16 -26.76
CA THR A 233 -4.33 -1.02 -26.47
C THR A 233 -4.98 -0.03 -25.49
N PHE A 234 -6.31 -0.01 -25.40
CA PHE A 234 -7.05 0.92 -24.54
C PHE A 234 -7.22 0.42 -23.11
N TYR A 235 -7.05 -0.88 -22.85
CA TYR A 235 -7.09 -1.44 -21.49
C TYR A 235 -5.72 -1.48 -20.80
N VAL A 236 -4.65 -1.25 -21.54
CA VAL A 236 -3.27 -1.18 -21.03
C VAL A 236 -3.18 -0.27 -19.82
N GLY A 237 -2.64 -0.79 -18.72
CA GLY A 237 -2.44 -0.05 -17.48
C GLY A 237 -3.49 -0.29 -16.41
N VAL A 238 -4.42 -1.22 -16.60
CA VAL A 238 -5.24 -1.75 -15.47
C VAL A 238 -4.32 -2.30 -14.37
N GLU A 239 -3.21 -2.91 -14.78
CA GLU A 239 -2.15 -3.47 -13.94
C GLU A 239 -1.29 -2.42 -13.22
N SER A 240 -1.36 -1.15 -13.62
CA SER A 240 -0.60 -0.05 -13.00
C SER A 240 -0.95 0.15 -11.52
N VAL A 241 -2.14 -0.29 -11.09
CA VAL A 241 -2.57 -0.33 -9.69
C VAL A 241 -1.56 -1.11 -8.84
N ALA A 242 -0.94 -2.17 -9.38
CA ALA A 242 0.07 -2.94 -8.66
C ALA A 242 1.41 -2.20 -8.55
N VAL A 243 1.75 -1.33 -9.50
CA VAL A 243 2.92 -0.43 -9.38
C VAL A 243 2.65 0.61 -8.30
N ALA A 244 1.48 1.24 -8.33
CA ALA A 244 1.11 2.26 -7.34
C ALA A 244 0.90 1.70 -5.92
N ALA A 245 0.66 0.39 -5.79
CA ALA A 245 0.54 -0.28 -4.50
C ALA A 245 1.77 -0.07 -3.61
N THR A 246 2.98 -0.03 -4.19
CA THR A 246 4.24 0.15 -3.44
C THR A 246 4.38 1.54 -2.82
N GLU A 247 3.75 2.56 -3.42
CA GLU A 247 3.73 3.94 -2.93
C GLU A 247 2.40 4.28 -2.20
N THR A 248 1.58 3.27 -1.90
CA THR A 248 0.28 3.44 -1.21
C THR A 248 0.40 3.29 0.29
N LYS A 249 -0.29 4.14 1.06
CA LYS A 249 -0.30 4.13 2.54
C LYS A 249 -0.89 2.85 3.13
N ASN A 250 -2.01 2.39 2.57
CA ASN A 250 -2.70 1.17 3.02
C ASN A 250 -3.01 0.26 1.82
N PRO A 251 -1.99 -0.44 1.27
CA PRO A 251 -2.17 -1.27 0.08
C PRO A 251 -3.06 -2.48 0.35
N GLY A 252 -3.08 -3.00 1.59
CA GLY A 252 -3.91 -4.15 1.99
C GLY A 252 -5.42 -3.92 1.83
N VAL A 253 -5.88 -2.67 1.93
CA VAL A 253 -7.28 -2.28 1.69
C VAL A 253 -7.47 -1.65 0.31
N ALA A 254 -6.52 -0.82 -0.13
CA ALA A 254 -6.65 -0.06 -1.36
C ALA A 254 -6.58 -0.94 -2.62
N VAL A 255 -5.69 -1.94 -2.65
CA VAL A 255 -5.52 -2.82 -3.82
C VAL A 255 -6.76 -3.70 -4.07
N PRO A 256 -7.34 -4.41 -3.08
CA PRO A 256 -8.59 -5.15 -3.28
C PRO A 256 -9.75 -4.28 -3.78
N LEU A 257 -9.86 -3.05 -3.24
CA LEU A 257 -10.90 -2.10 -3.67
C LEU A 257 -10.70 -1.68 -5.13
N ALA A 258 -9.46 -1.34 -5.50
CA ALA A 258 -9.10 -0.99 -6.86
C ALA A 258 -9.38 -2.12 -7.86
N ILE A 259 -9.06 -3.38 -7.51
CA ILE A 259 -9.36 -4.55 -8.35
C ILE A 259 -10.87 -4.70 -8.59
N ARG A 260 -11.70 -4.52 -7.55
CA ARG A 260 -13.16 -4.57 -7.69
C ARG A 260 -13.70 -3.44 -8.57
N GLN A 261 -13.06 -2.28 -8.55
CA GLN A 261 -13.45 -1.13 -9.37
C GLN A 261 -13.14 -1.33 -10.86
N VAL A 262 -12.19 -2.20 -11.22
CA VAL A 262 -11.93 -2.53 -12.63
C VAL A 262 -13.18 -3.11 -13.31
N PHE A 263 -14.00 -3.87 -12.59
CA PHE A 263 -15.27 -4.36 -13.14
C PHE A 263 -16.19 -3.20 -13.56
N TRP A 264 -16.35 -2.20 -12.69
CA TRP A 264 -17.12 -1.00 -13.00
C TRP A 264 -16.50 -0.20 -14.13
N ARG A 265 -15.17 -0.16 -14.23
CA ARG A 265 -14.49 0.47 -15.33
C ARG A 265 -14.76 -0.23 -16.67
N ILE A 266 -14.74 -1.56 -16.72
CA ILE A 266 -15.07 -2.32 -17.94
C ILE A 266 -16.49 -1.96 -18.42
N ILE A 267 -17.47 -1.94 -17.52
CA ILE A 267 -18.85 -1.66 -17.87
C ILE A 267 -19.07 -0.18 -18.18
N PHE A 268 -18.75 0.70 -17.25
CA PHE A 268 -19.12 2.11 -17.32
C PHE A 268 -18.25 2.89 -18.30
N VAL A 269 -16.93 2.69 -18.27
CA VAL A 269 -15.99 3.48 -19.08
C VAL A 269 -15.90 2.92 -20.49
N TYR A 270 -15.69 1.62 -20.65
CA TYR A 270 -15.42 1.04 -21.97
C TYR A 270 -16.68 0.59 -22.69
N LEU A 271 -17.48 -0.29 -22.10
CA LEU A 271 -18.74 -0.72 -22.73
C LEU A 271 -19.74 0.42 -22.86
N GLY A 272 -19.82 1.29 -21.85
CA GLY A 272 -20.61 2.52 -21.91
C GLY A 272 -20.18 3.43 -23.06
N ALA A 273 -18.88 3.72 -23.19
CA ALA A 273 -18.38 4.56 -24.27
C ALA A 273 -18.61 3.89 -25.64
N ALA A 274 -18.33 2.59 -25.76
CA ALA A 274 -18.58 1.82 -26.98
C ALA A 274 -20.05 1.92 -27.42
N PHE A 275 -20.97 1.73 -26.49
CA PHE A 275 -22.39 1.83 -26.73
C PHE A 275 -22.80 3.24 -27.16
N PHE A 276 -22.44 4.27 -26.38
CA PHE A 276 -22.89 5.64 -26.65
C PHE A 276 -22.19 6.29 -27.87
N PHE A 277 -20.93 5.97 -28.14
CA PHE A 277 -20.26 6.38 -29.38
C PHE A 277 -20.92 5.72 -30.58
N GLY A 278 -21.18 4.41 -30.52
CA GLY A 278 -21.87 3.70 -31.58
C GLY A 278 -23.33 4.13 -31.78
N LEU A 279 -23.98 4.62 -30.72
CA LEU A 279 -25.34 5.14 -30.77
C LEU A 279 -25.41 6.52 -31.45
N THR A 280 -24.40 7.37 -31.24
CA THR A 280 -24.46 8.80 -31.61
C THR A 280 -23.54 9.22 -32.75
N CYS A 281 -22.65 8.33 -33.21
CA CYS A 281 -21.72 8.60 -34.28
C CYS A 281 -21.80 7.50 -35.36
N PRO A 282 -22.09 7.85 -36.63
CA PRO A 282 -22.12 6.86 -37.70
C PRO A 282 -20.70 6.36 -38.03
N ALA A 283 -20.57 5.06 -38.26
CA ALA A 283 -19.27 4.43 -38.53
C ALA A 283 -18.59 4.96 -39.81
N ASN A 284 -19.38 5.36 -40.81
CA ASN A 284 -18.91 5.93 -42.07
C ASN A 284 -18.77 7.46 -42.05
N ALA A 285 -18.77 8.10 -40.87
CA ALA A 285 -18.59 9.54 -40.78
C ALA A 285 -17.25 9.96 -41.42
N ASP A 286 -17.27 10.97 -42.31
CA ASP A 286 -16.07 11.44 -43.00
C ASP A 286 -14.95 11.83 -42.04
N GLY A 287 -15.29 12.39 -40.87
CA GLY A 287 -14.34 12.73 -39.82
C GLY A 287 -13.62 11.53 -39.19
N LEU A 288 -14.16 10.32 -39.32
CA LEU A 288 -13.54 9.06 -38.88
C LEU A 288 -12.81 8.33 -40.00
N VAL A 289 -13.31 8.42 -41.24
CA VAL A 289 -12.82 7.66 -42.41
C VAL A 289 -11.70 8.40 -43.12
N ASN A 290 -11.82 9.72 -43.30
CA ASN A 290 -10.89 10.55 -44.07
C ASN A 290 -10.02 11.38 -43.13
N GLY A 291 -9.00 10.75 -42.56
CA GLY A 291 -8.01 11.36 -41.63
C GLY A 291 -7.10 12.45 -42.22
N ALA A 292 -7.50 13.10 -43.32
CA ALA A 292 -6.77 14.19 -43.96
C ALA A 292 -6.79 15.50 -43.14
N SER A 293 -7.56 15.56 -42.05
CA SER A 293 -7.46 16.65 -41.08
C SER A 293 -6.20 16.49 -40.24
N ARG A 294 -5.44 17.58 -40.06
CA ARG A 294 -4.31 17.64 -39.11
C ARG A 294 -4.72 17.36 -37.65
N ALA A 295 -6.02 17.39 -37.34
CA ALA A 295 -6.57 17.08 -36.02
C ALA A 295 -7.27 15.73 -36.01
N LEU A 296 -6.91 14.87 -35.06
CA LEU A 296 -7.64 13.63 -34.79
C LEU A 296 -9.05 13.96 -34.25
N LYS A 297 -10.11 13.43 -34.86
CA LYS A 297 -11.51 13.70 -34.45
C LYS A 297 -12.08 12.56 -33.60
N SER A 298 -12.61 12.90 -32.44
CA SER A 298 -13.33 11.99 -31.55
C SER A 298 -14.75 11.71 -32.06
N PRO A 299 -15.31 10.50 -31.85
CA PRO A 299 -16.74 10.23 -32.04
C PRO A 299 -17.64 11.20 -31.26
N MET A 300 -17.17 11.69 -30.10
CA MET A 300 -17.90 12.67 -29.30
C MET A 300 -18.05 14.01 -30.02
N THR A 301 -16.98 14.45 -30.69
CA THR A 301 -16.99 15.69 -31.49
C THR A 301 -18.00 15.59 -32.62
N ILE A 302 -17.96 14.49 -33.36
CA ILE A 302 -18.86 14.25 -34.49
C ILE A 302 -20.32 14.20 -34.02
N ALA A 303 -20.59 13.49 -32.92
CA ALA A 303 -21.94 13.41 -32.36
C ALA A 303 -22.52 14.78 -31.99
N ILE A 304 -21.73 15.66 -31.35
CA ILE A 304 -22.21 17.00 -30.96
C ILE A 304 -22.41 17.91 -32.18
N GLN A 305 -21.53 17.83 -33.18
CA GLN A 305 -21.70 18.59 -34.43
C GLN A 305 -22.94 18.11 -35.20
N ASN A 306 -23.15 16.79 -35.30
CA ASN A 306 -24.35 16.20 -35.92
C ASN A 306 -25.64 16.57 -35.17
N ALA A 307 -25.56 16.80 -33.86
CA ALA A 307 -26.67 17.31 -33.04
C ALA A 307 -26.94 18.82 -33.25
N GLY A 308 -26.18 19.49 -34.13
CA GLY A 308 -26.37 20.89 -34.51
C GLY A 308 -25.51 21.89 -33.73
N TRP A 309 -24.59 21.44 -32.86
CA TRP A 309 -23.71 22.34 -32.10
C TRP A 309 -22.28 22.32 -32.61
N GLU A 310 -22.02 23.08 -33.68
CA GLU A 310 -20.68 23.18 -34.28
C GLU A 310 -19.60 23.67 -33.29
N GLY A 311 -19.93 24.63 -32.43
CA GLY A 311 -19.00 25.12 -31.40
C GLY A 311 -18.64 24.10 -30.31
N GLY A 312 -19.37 22.99 -30.21
CA GLY A 312 -19.11 21.92 -29.25
C GLY A 312 -17.76 21.22 -29.44
N VAL A 313 -17.14 21.35 -30.62
CA VAL A 313 -15.76 20.87 -30.87
C VAL A 313 -14.76 21.45 -29.87
N HIS A 314 -14.90 22.71 -29.46
CA HIS A 314 -14.00 23.32 -28.48
C HIS A 314 -14.15 22.68 -27.09
N LEU A 315 -15.38 22.36 -26.69
CA LEU A 315 -15.65 21.69 -25.41
C LEU A 315 -15.05 20.28 -25.39
N ILE A 316 -15.28 19.50 -26.45
CA ILE A 316 -14.74 18.14 -26.55
C ILE A 316 -13.21 18.16 -26.63
N ASN A 317 -12.61 19.04 -27.43
CA ASN A 317 -11.15 19.16 -27.50
C ASN A 317 -10.54 19.59 -26.15
N ALA A 318 -11.19 20.48 -25.39
CA ALA A 318 -10.77 20.82 -24.04
C ALA A 318 -10.85 19.62 -23.08
N PHE A 319 -11.93 18.83 -23.18
CA PHE A 319 -12.08 17.60 -22.39
C PHE A 319 -11.01 16.55 -22.73
N ILE A 320 -10.72 16.35 -24.02
CA ILE A 320 -9.65 15.46 -24.47
C ILE A 320 -8.30 15.97 -23.99
N LEU A 321 -8.03 17.28 -24.08
CA LEU A 321 -6.79 17.89 -23.59
C LEU A 321 -6.56 17.56 -22.10
N VAL A 322 -7.55 17.77 -21.24
CA VAL A 322 -7.48 17.44 -19.80
C VAL A 322 -7.24 15.93 -19.60
N THR A 323 -7.88 15.10 -20.42
CA THR A 323 -7.72 13.65 -20.37
C THR A 323 -6.29 13.22 -20.71
N CYS A 324 -5.71 13.79 -21.76
CA CYS A 324 -4.34 13.51 -22.18
C CYS A 324 -3.31 14.05 -21.19
N ILE A 325 -3.53 15.23 -20.60
CA ILE A 325 -2.63 15.80 -19.57
C ILE A 325 -2.46 14.81 -18.40
N SER A 326 -3.57 14.22 -17.97
CA SER A 326 -3.55 13.18 -16.94
C SER A 326 -2.86 11.90 -17.42
N ALA A 327 -3.09 11.47 -18.65
CA ALA A 327 -2.43 10.29 -19.22
C ALA A 327 -0.90 10.48 -19.36
N CYS A 328 -0.40 11.67 -19.72
CA CYS A 328 1.02 12.01 -19.68
C CYS A 328 1.60 11.83 -18.27
N ASN A 329 0.92 12.40 -17.27
CA ASN A 329 1.34 12.35 -15.88
C ASN A 329 1.44 10.90 -15.37
N SER A 330 0.40 10.10 -15.63
CA SER A 330 0.35 8.67 -15.28
C SER A 330 1.41 7.85 -16.01
N SER A 331 1.65 8.11 -17.30
CA SER A 331 2.65 7.38 -18.09
C SER A 331 4.08 7.61 -17.58
N ILE A 332 4.43 8.87 -17.26
CA ILE A 332 5.74 9.19 -16.67
C ILE A 332 5.87 8.53 -15.29
N TYR A 333 4.82 8.55 -14.47
CA TYR A 333 4.81 7.88 -13.17
C TYR A 333 5.10 6.38 -13.33
N ILE A 334 4.32 5.67 -14.14
CA ILE A 334 4.42 4.21 -14.27
C ILE A 334 5.75 3.79 -14.89
N ALA A 335 6.20 4.42 -15.97
CA ALA A 335 7.48 4.08 -16.60
C ALA A 335 8.69 4.42 -15.71
N SER A 336 8.68 5.56 -15.02
CA SER A 336 9.81 5.92 -14.13
C SER A 336 9.96 4.95 -12.96
N ARG A 337 8.85 4.51 -12.34
CA ARG A 337 8.87 3.52 -11.25
C ARG A 337 9.29 2.14 -11.75
N THR A 338 8.84 1.77 -12.95
CA THR A 338 9.26 0.53 -13.60
C THR A 338 10.79 0.46 -13.73
N VAL A 339 11.42 1.51 -14.27
CA VAL A 339 12.88 1.56 -14.43
C VAL A 339 13.61 1.72 -13.10
N LEU A 340 13.04 2.48 -12.15
CA LEU A 340 13.59 2.60 -10.80
C LEU A 340 13.76 1.21 -10.16
N PHE A 341 12.70 0.41 -10.12
CA PHE A 341 12.73 -0.92 -9.50
C PHE A 341 13.64 -1.89 -10.28
N MET A 342 13.62 -1.83 -11.62
CA MET A 342 14.57 -2.61 -12.42
C MET A 342 16.02 -2.24 -12.11
N ALA A 343 16.34 -0.96 -11.92
CA ALA A 343 17.69 -0.51 -11.61
C ALA A 343 18.14 -0.91 -10.20
N GLN A 344 17.24 -0.87 -9.22
CA GLN A 344 17.49 -1.35 -7.86
C GLN A 344 17.77 -2.86 -7.83
N ASP A 345 17.08 -3.64 -8.66
CA ASP A 345 17.31 -5.08 -8.79
C ASP A 345 18.45 -5.44 -9.77
N GLY A 346 19.26 -4.46 -10.23
CA GLY A 346 20.43 -4.70 -11.08
C GLY A 346 20.11 -5.02 -12.55
N LYS A 347 18.88 -4.78 -13.02
CA LYS A 347 18.39 -5.05 -14.39
C LYS A 347 18.43 -3.82 -15.31
N ALA A 348 18.72 -2.65 -14.74
CA ALA A 348 18.94 -1.39 -15.45
C ALA A 348 20.12 -0.63 -14.81
N PRO A 349 20.67 0.40 -15.49
CA PRO A 349 21.79 1.19 -14.95
C PRO A 349 21.55 1.72 -13.54
N LYS A 350 22.48 1.44 -12.61
CA LYS A 350 22.34 1.73 -11.17
C LYS A 350 21.97 3.17 -10.84
N PHE A 351 22.38 4.14 -11.65
CA PHE A 351 22.05 5.55 -11.41
C PHE A 351 20.55 5.85 -11.53
N LEU A 352 19.80 5.06 -12.30
CA LEU A 352 18.34 5.16 -12.43
C LEU A 352 17.62 4.65 -11.19
N GLY A 353 18.30 3.85 -10.35
CA GLY A 353 17.79 3.30 -9.09
C GLY A 353 17.75 4.30 -7.92
N ARG A 354 18.17 5.55 -8.14
CA ARG A 354 18.34 6.55 -7.08
C ARG A 354 17.08 7.41 -6.91
N THR A 355 16.68 7.60 -5.66
CA THR A 355 15.66 8.57 -5.25
C THR A 355 16.30 9.73 -4.50
N ASN A 356 15.64 10.90 -4.50
CA ASN A 356 16.05 12.03 -3.66
C ASN A 356 15.49 11.91 -2.23
N SER A 357 15.81 12.87 -1.36
CA SER A 357 15.33 12.92 0.04
C SER A 357 13.80 12.99 0.20
N ARG A 358 13.06 13.23 -0.90
CA ARG A 358 11.58 13.24 -0.91
C ARG A 358 11.00 11.94 -1.47
N GLY A 359 11.84 10.93 -1.74
CA GLY A 359 11.46 9.66 -2.36
C GLY A 359 11.15 9.76 -3.85
N VAL A 360 11.62 10.83 -4.53
CA VAL A 360 11.34 11.06 -5.97
C VAL A 360 12.47 10.48 -6.83
N PRO A 361 12.17 9.59 -7.81
CA PRO A 361 13.17 8.95 -8.66
C PRO A 361 13.59 9.86 -9.83
N GLY A 362 14.28 10.96 -9.52
CA GLY A 362 14.65 12.00 -10.49
C GLY A 362 15.33 11.47 -11.77
N PRO A 363 16.40 10.66 -11.68
CA PRO A 363 17.06 10.12 -12.87
C PRO A 363 16.14 9.24 -13.74
N ALA A 364 15.29 8.42 -13.13
CA ALA A 364 14.34 7.58 -13.86
C ALA A 364 13.22 8.40 -14.52
N ILE A 365 12.76 9.48 -13.89
CA ILE A 365 11.80 10.44 -14.46
C ILE A 365 12.40 11.11 -15.70
N ILE A 366 13.61 11.66 -15.59
CA ILE A 366 14.29 12.30 -16.72
C ILE A 366 14.47 11.29 -17.86
N PHE A 367 15.02 10.11 -17.56
CA PHE A 367 15.25 9.06 -18.55
C PHE A 367 13.97 8.66 -19.27
N THR A 368 12.86 8.48 -18.54
CA THR A 368 11.54 8.18 -19.11
C THR A 368 11.05 9.31 -20.01
N ASN A 369 11.12 10.56 -19.53
CA ASN A 369 10.57 11.69 -20.26
C ASN A 369 11.35 11.98 -21.55
N LEU A 370 12.63 11.60 -21.65
CA LEU A 370 13.40 11.70 -22.89
C LEU A 370 12.79 10.91 -24.06
N PHE A 371 12.13 9.79 -23.79
CA PHE A 371 11.42 9.04 -24.84
C PHE A 371 10.18 9.76 -25.36
N GLY A 372 9.67 10.77 -24.64
CA GLY A 372 8.62 11.66 -25.12
C GLY A 372 9.01 12.38 -26.42
N PHE A 373 10.30 12.60 -26.70
CA PHE A 373 10.77 13.20 -27.95
C PHE A 373 10.41 12.37 -29.19
N LEU A 374 10.08 11.09 -29.04
CA LEU A 374 9.54 10.28 -30.14
C LEU A 374 8.20 10.83 -30.67
N SER A 375 7.48 11.64 -29.89
CA SER A 375 6.26 12.31 -30.36
C SER A 375 6.52 13.26 -31.54
N LEU A 376 7.75 13.78 -31.67
CA LEU A 376 8.15 14.67 -32.76
C LEU A 376 8.21 13.97 -34.13
N LEU A 377 8.06 12.65 -34.19
CA LEU A 377 7.83 11.94 -35.45
C LEU A 377 6.61 12.50 -36.21
N ASN A 378 5.64 13.11 -35.50
CA ASN A 378 4.49 13.76 -36.09
C ASN A 378 4.83 14.93 -37.02
N LEU A 379 6.01 15.56 -36.86
CA LEU A 379 6.46 16.66 -37.72
C LEU A 379 6.70 16.23 -39.16
N SER A 380 7.14 14.98 -39.36
CA SER A 380 7.47 14.44 -40.69
C SER A 380 6.38 13.52 -41.25
N SER A 381 5.71 12.77 -40.38
CA SER A 381 4.73 11.73 -40.78
C SER A 381 3.27 12.17 -40.63
N GLY A 382 2.99 13.25 -39.91
CA GLY A 382 1.64 13.67 -39.52
C GLY A 382 1.14 12.95 -38.25
N ALA A 383 0.25 13.59 -37.50
CA ALA A 383 -0.21 13.11 -36.20
C ALA A 383 -0.87 11.73 -36.24
N ALA A 384 -1.66 11.44 -37.28
CA ALA A 384 -2.35 10.16 -37.45
C ALA A 384 -1.39 9.00 -37.75
N ASN A 385 -0.40 9.19 -38.63
CA ASN A 385 0.59 8.14 -38.93
C ASN A 385 1.52 7.92 -37.74
N ALA A 386 1.99 8.98 -37.09
CA ALA A 386 2.78 8.88 -35.86
C ALA A 386 2.01 8.12 -34.77
N TYR A 387 0.72 8.42 -34.58
CA TYR A 387 -0.15 7.68 -33.66
C TYR A 387 -0.20 6.19 -34.01
N GLY A 388 -0.40 5.84 -35.28
CA GLY A 388 -0.43 4.46 -35.75
C GLY A 388 0.86 3.69 -35.46
N TYR A 389 2.02 4.26 -35.80
CA TYR A 389 3.33 3.62 -35.54
C TYR A 389 3.57 3.41 -34.04
N ILE A 390 3.28 4.42 -33.22
CA ILE A 390 3.55 4.37 -31.78
C ILE A 390 2.62 3.37 -31.07
N ILE A 391 1.34 3.31 -31.44
CA ILE A 391 0.39 2.36 -30.85
C ILE A 391 0.67 0.92 -31.28
N ASN A 392 1.00 0.69 -32.56
CA ASN A 392 1.30 -0.67 -33.03
C ASN A 392 2.49 -1.28 -32.29
N LEU A 393 3.50 -0.47 -31.99
CA LEU A 393 4.69 -0.90 -31.24
C LEU A 393 4.35 -1.42 -29.83
N SER A 394 3.37 -0.84 -29.14
CA SER A 394 3.03 -1.19 -27.74
C SER A 394 2.01 -2.33 -27.61
N GLY A 395 1.29 -2.62 -28.70
CA GLY A 395 0.19 -3.56 -28.75
C GLY A 395 0.57 -4.97 -28.28
N VAL A 396 1.47 -5.65 -29.00
CA VAL A 396 1.87 -7.04 -28.68
C VAL A 396 2.59 -7.10 -27.33
N GLY A 397 3.35 -6.04 -27.00
CA GLY A 397 3.99 -5.90 -25.69
C GLY A 397 3.00 -6.05 -24.54
N THR A 398 1.81 -5.47 -24.65
CA THR A 398 0.76 -5.57 -23.62
C THR A 398 0.41 -7.01 -23.32
N PHE A 399 0.13 -7.79 -24.35
CA PHE A 399 -0.25 -9.18 -24.20
C PHE A 399 0.89 -10.04 -23.65
N LEU A 400 2.15 -9.70 -23.94
CA LEU A 400 3.29 -10.35 -23.30
C LEU A 400 3.37 -10.05 -21.80
N VAL A 401 3.13 -8.81 -21.37
CA VAL A 401 3.09 -8.46 -19.95
C VAL A 401 1.92 -9.14 -19.24
N TRP A 402 0.72 -9.08 -19.81
CA TRP A 402 -0.47 -9.70 -19.25
C TRP A 402 -0.40 -11.23 -19.21
N GLY A 403 0.14 -11.83 -20.27
CA GLY A 403 0.48 -13.25 -20.30
C GLY A 403 1.49 -13.61 -19.21
N ALA A 404 2.52 -12.79 -19.03
CA ALA A 404 3.50 -12.99 -17.96
C ALA A 404 2.90 -12.86 -16.55
N ILE A 405 1.98 -11.94 -16.32
CA ILE A 405 1.23 -11.82 -15.06
C ILE A 405 0.42 -13.11 -14.81
N SER A 406 -0.31 -13.60 -15.82
CA SER A 406 -1.09 -14.84 -15.71
C SER A 406 -0.19 -16.05 -15.42
N PHE A 407 0.95 -16.14 -16.12
CA PHE A 407 1.92 -17.21 -15.91
C PHE A 407 2.55 -17.16 -14.51
N THR A 408 2.91 -15.96 -14.04
CA THR A 408 3.43 -15.72 -12.69
C THR A 408 2.40 -16.14 -11.64
N HIS A 409 1.11 -15.87 -11.86
CA HIS A 409 0.03 -16.30 -10.98
C HIS A 409 -0.14 -17.81 -10.92
N ILE A 410 -0.11 -18.50 -12.07
CA ILE A 410 -0.13 -19.98 -12.13
C ILE A 410 1.03 -20.56 -11.33
N ARG A 411 2.23 -19.99 -11.50
CA ARG A 411 3.46 -20.41 -10.83
C ARG A 411 3.40 -20.18 -9.32
N PHE A 412 2.97 -19.01 -8.89
CA PHE A 412 2.72 -18.68 -7.48
C PHE A 412 1.77 -19.69 -6.84
N ARG A 413 0.61 -19.94 -7.44
CA ARG A 413 -0.37 -20.89 -6.91
C ARG A 413 0.11 -22.33 -6.88
N SER A 414 0.87 -22.73 -7.89
CA SER A 414 1.48 -24.07 -7.94
C SER A 414 2.50 -24.24 -6.82
N ALA A 415 3.32 -23.23 -6.55
CA ALA A 415 4.29 -23.23 -5.45
C ALA A 415 3.59 -23.20 -4.09
N TRP A 416 2.55 -22.37 -3.94
CA TRP A 416 1.73 -22.29 -2.73
C TRP A 416 1.22 -23.66 -2.28
N MET A 417 0.61 -24.40 -3.22
CA MET A 417 0.09 -25.74 -2.99
C MET A 417 1.21 -26.78 -2.79
N ALA A 418 2.29 -26.71 -3.58
CA ALA A 418 3.40 -27.65 -3.49
C ALA A 418 4.14 -27.58 -2.14
N GLN A 419 4.15 -26.40 -1.51
CA GLN A 419 4.77 -26.16 -0.20
C GLN A 419 3.78 -26.38 0.97
N GLY A 420 2.58 -26.94 0.72
CA GLY A 420 1.63 -27.35 1.75
C GLY A 420 0.71 -26.25 2.28
N ASN A 421 0.76 -25.04 1.72
CA ASN A 421 -0.12 -23.94 2.15
C ASN A 421 -1.53 -24.10 1.59
N ARG A 422 -2.54 -23.70 2.37
CA ARG A 422 -3.93 -23.82 1.95
C ARG A 422 -4.39 -22.58 1.19
N VAL A 423 -5.32 -22.79 0.27
CA VAL A 423 -5.96 -21.71 -0.50
C VAL A 423 -6.69 -20.73 0.42
N GLU A 424 -7.17 -21.21 1.57
CA GLU A 424 -7.92 -20.40 2.52
C GLU A 424 -7.10 -19.30 3.20
N GLU A 425 -5.78 -19.46 3.24
CA GLU A 425 -4.85 -18.50 3.83
C GLU A 425 -4.61 -17.27 2.94
N LEU A 426 -5.12 -17.29 1.70
CA LEU A 426 -4.97 -16.17 0.78
C LEU A 426 -6.00 -15.06 1.08
N PRO A 427 -5.55 -13.80 1.22
CA PRO A 427 -6.40 -12.67 1.60
C PRO A 427 -7.42 -12.28 0.54
N PHE A 428 -7.02 -12.46 -0.72
CA PHE A 428 -7.83 -12.21 -1.89
C PHE A 428 -7.70 -13.44 -2.75
N LYS A 429 -8.83 -14.11 -3.02
CA LYS A 429 -8.87 -15.29 -3.85
C LYS A 429 -9.30 -14.91 -5.25
N SER A 430 -8.48 -15.27 -6.23
CA SER A 430 -8.73 -15.03 -7.64
C SER A 430 -10.01 -15.75 -8.09
N LEU A 431 -10.97 -15.03 -8.64
CA LEU A 431 -12.26 -15.61 -9.03
C LEU A 431 -12.10 -16.58 -10.20
N TRP A 432 -12.58 -17.82 -10.05
CA TRP A 432 -12.48 -18.91 -11.04
C TRP A 432 -11.07 -19.44 -11.30
N TYR A 433 -10.14 -19.28 -10.35
CA TYR A 433 -8.89 -20.04 -10.40
C TYR A 433 -9.18 -21.56 -10.39
N PRO A 434 -8.47 -22.39 -11.18
CA PRO A 434 -7.35 -22.04 -12.06
C PRO A 434 -7.75 -21.58 -13.47
N TRP A 435 -9.00 -21.80 -13.86
CA TRP A 435 -9.49 -21.56 -15.23
C TRP A 435 -9.26 -20.13 -15.70
N ASN A 436 -9.46 -19.13 -14.82
CA ASN A 436 -9.25 -17.74 -15.18
C ASN A 436 -7.80 -17.45 -15.62
N ALA A 437 -6.80 -18.01 -14.95
CA ALA A 437 -5.40 -17.71 -15.13
C ALA A 437 -4.87 -18.44 -16.37
N TYR A 438 -5.30 -19.69 -16.60
CA TYR A 438 -5.01 -20.41 -17.84
C TYR A 438 -5.70 -19.77 -19.05
N PHE A 439 -6.95 -19.32 -18.89
CA PHE A 439 -7.63 -18.52 -19.90
C PHE A 439 -6.87 -17.23 -20.18
N GLY A 440 -6.48 -16.48 -19.15
CA GLY A 440 -5.70 -15.25 -19.27
C GLY A 440 -4.39 -15.49 -20.03
N LEU A 441 -3.62 -16.50 -19.64
CA LEU A 441 -2.39 -16.86 -20.33
C LEU A 441 -2.63 -17.24 -21.80
N SER A 442 -3.57 -18.15 -22.05
CA SER A 442 -3.85 -18.67 -23.40
C SER A 442 -4.41 -17.58 -24.32
N ALA A 443 -5.32 -16.76 -23.81
CA ALA A 443 -5.91 -15.64 -24.54
C ALA A 443 -4.84 -14.59 -24.88
N ASN A 444 -3.95 -14.25 -23.95
CA ASN A 444 -2.87 -13.32 -24.23
C ASN A 444 -1.86 -13.87 -25.23
N ILE A 445 -1.51 -15.15 -25.18
CA ILE A 445 -0.66 -15.78 -26.20
C ILE A 445 -1.35 -15.72 -27.57
N PHE A 446 -2.63 -16.09 -27.64
CA PHE A 446 -3.39 -16.04 -28.89
C PHE A 446 -3.46 -14.61 -29.44
N LEU A 447 -3.80 -13.63 -28.60
CA LEU A 447 -3.92 -12.24 -29.00
C LEU A 447 -2.58 -11.64 -29.42
N ALA A 448 -1.48 -11.98 -28.73
CA ALA A 448 -0.13 -11.60 -29.13
C ALA A 448 0.24 -12.10 -30.53
N LEU A 449 -0.31 -13.22 -30.99
CA LEU A 449 -0.05 -13.81 -32.32
C LEU A 449 -1.04 -13.34 -33.40
N VAL A 450 -2.22 -12.87 -33.03
CA VAL A 450 -3.28 -12.45 -33.96
C VAL A 450 -3.36 -10.93 -34.11
N GLN A 451 -2.73 -10.17 -33.20
CA GLN A 451 -2.82 -8.71 -33.21
C GLN A 451 -2.41 -8.06 -34.53
N GLY A 452 -1.31 -8.51 -35.14
CA GLY A 452 -0.86 -8.02 -36.43
C GLY A 452 -1.52 -8.71 -37.62
N TRP A 453 -2.68 -9.36 -37.46
CA TRP A 453 -3.30 -10.19 -38.51
C TRP A 453 -3.51 -9.46 -39.84
N SER A 454 -3.92 -8.18 -39.77
CA SER A 454 -4.12 -7.32 -40.94
C SER A 454 -2.84 -7.13 -41.77
N SER A 455 -1.66 -7.40 -41.21
CA SER A 455 -0.38 -7.31 -41.90
C SER A 455 -0.02 -8.56 -42.70
N PHE A 456 -0.82 -9.64 -42.63
CA PHE A 456 -0.56 -10.87 -43.39
C PHE A 456 -1.24 -10.90 -44.76
N ALA A 457 -2.36 -10.19 -44.93
CA ALA A 457 -3.16 -10.26 -46.15
C ALA A 457 -3.80 -8.89 -46.50
N PRO A 458 -3.21 -8.13 -47.44
CA PRO A 458 -1.92 -8.38 -48.11
C PRO A 458 -0.73 -8.24 -47.15
N PHE A 459 0.35 -8.98 -47.41
CA PHE A 459 1.52 -8.92 -46.54
C PHE A 459 2.18 -7.53 -46.58
N ASN A 460 2.28 -6.86 -45.43
CA ASN A 460 2.99 -5.61 -45.27
C ASN A 460 4.12 -5.79 -44.26
N ALA A 461 5.37 -5.81 -44.75
CA ALA A 461 6.55 -6.05 -43.93
C ALA A 461 6.73 -4.99 -42.83
N GLY A 462 6.43 -3.71 -43.12
CA GLY A 462 6.53 -2.62 -42.15
C GLY A 462 5.56 -2.81 -41.00
N ASN A 463 4.26 -2.93 -41.30
CA ASN A 463 3.23 -3.14 -40.29
C ASN A 463 3.42 -4.46 -39.51
N PHE A 464 3.92 -5.51 -40.17
CA PHE A 464 4.25 -6.77 -39.52
C PHE A 464 5.39 -6.59 -38.50
N VAL A 465 6.48 -5.92 -38.87
CA VAL A 465 7.58 -5.65 -37.93
C VAL A 465 7.10 -4.74 -36.81
N ASP A 466 6.38 -3.67 -37.11
CA ASP A 466 5.87 -2.73 -36.11
C ASP A 466 4.97 -3.43 -35.08
N ALA A 467 4.09 -4.33 -35.54
CA ALA A 467 3.20 -5.07 -34.65
C ALA A 467 3.95 -6.12 -33.80
N TYR A 468 4.93 -6.83 -34.35
CA TYR A 468 5.51 -8.01 -33.70
C TYR A 468 6.91 -7.82 -33.13
N ILE A 469 7.59 -6.67 -33.30
CA ILE A 469 9.00 -6.50 -32.90
C ILE A 469 9.28 -6.72 -31.40
N LEU A 470 8.29 -6.47 -30.53
CA LEU A 470 8.43 -6.73 -29.10
C LEU A 470 8.44 -8.21 -28.75
N LEU A 471 7.87 -9.07 -29.60
CA LEU A 471 7.87 -10.52 -29.40
C LEU A 471 9.29 -11.12 -29.42
N PRO A 472 10.10 -10.98 -30.49
CA PRO A 472 11.48 -11.46 -30.47
C PRO A 472 12.33 -10.68 -29.46
N LEU A 473 12.10 -9.38 -29.28
CA LEU A 473 12.84 -8.58 -28.31
C LEU A 473 12.68 -9.12 -26.88
N PHE A 474 11.47 -9.53 -26.49
CA PHE A 474 11.21 -10.16 -25.19
C PHE A 474 12.10 -11.40 -24.98
N PHE A 475 12.13 -12.30 -25.96
CA PHE A 475 12.96 -13.51 -25.89
C PHE A 475 14.46 -13.20 -25.93
N ILE A 476 14.90 -12.20 -26.71
CA ILE A 476 16.29 -11.76 -26.75
C ILE A 476 16.72 -11.25 -25.37
N ILE A 477 15.94 -10.36 -24.75
CA ILE A 477 16.23 -9.84 -23.40
C ILE A 477 16.27 -10.99 -22.40
N TYR A 478 15.28 -11.90 -22.44
CA TYR A 478 15.24 -13.08 -21.59
C TYR A 478 16.51 -13.93 -21.72
N ILE A 479 16.87 -14.33 -22.93
CA ILE A 479 18.01 -15.23 -23.20
C ILE A 479 19.33 -14.54 -22.86
N VAL A 480 19.54 -13.29 -23.29
CA VAL A 480 20.78 -12.56 -23.03
C VAL A 480 20.99 -12.37 -21.53
N PHE A 481 19.96 -11.92 -20.80
CA PHE A 481 20.07 -11.73 -19.36
C PHE A 481 20.30 -13.06 -18.63
N LYS A 482 19.62 -14.13 -19.07
CA LYS A 482 19.77 -15.48 -18.52
C LYS A 482 21.19 -16.03 -18.70
N LEU A 483 21.76 -15.88 -19.90
CA LEU A 483 23.12 -16.36 -20.20
C LEU A 483 24.19 -15.54 -19.46
N TRP A 484 24.03 -14.21 -19.40
CA TRP A 484 24.98 -13.32 -18.73
C TRP A 484 24.96 -13.53 -17.22
N ASN A 485 23.78 -13.47 -16.59
CA ASN A 485 23.63 -13.55 -15.13
C ASN A 485 23.49 -14.99 -14.62
N LYS A 486 23.52 -15.98 -15.53
CA LYS A 486 23.40 -17.42 -15.23
C LYS A 486 22.19 -17.72 -14.33
N THR A 487 21.06 -17.10 -14.64
CA THR A 487 19.84 -17.27 -13.84
C THR A 487 19.20 -18.63 -14.11
N ARG A 488 18.42 -19.10 -13.15
CA ARG A 488 17.68 -20.37 -13.26
C ARG A 488 16.20 -20.14 -13.10
N PHE A 489 15.43 -20.99 -13.76
CA PHE A 489 14.00 -21.09 -13.52
C PHE A 489 13.79 -21.74 -12.15
N TRP A 490 13.01 -21.11 -11.27
CA TRP A 490 12.82 -21.60 -9.91
C TRP A 490 12.06 -22.93 -9.91
N ARG A 491 12.41 -23.87 -9.03
CA ARG A 491 11.55 -25.02 -8.76
C ARG A 491 10.43 -24.62 -7.81
N LEU A 492 9.30 -25.35 -7.83
CA LEU A 492 8.12 -24.97 -7.04
C LEU A 492 8.39 -24.98 -5.53
N ASP A 493 9.25 -25.89 -5.07
CA ASP A 493 9.72 -26.03 -3.68
C ASP A 493 10.76 -24.97 -3.28
N GLU A 494 11.47 -24.38 -4.25
CA GLU A 494 12.51 -23.36 -4.01
C GLU A 494 11.96 -21.93 -4.03
N ILE A 495 10.72 -21.74 -4.47
CA ILE A 495 10.09 -20.42 -4.53
C ILE A 495 9.91 -19.88 -3.10
N ASP A 496 10.44 -18.69 -2.85
CA ASP A 496 10.24 -17.99 -1.59
C ASP A 496 8.82 -17.40 -1.52
N LEU A 497 8.00 -17.98 -0.65
CA LEU A 497 6.63 -17.52 -0.36
C LEU A 497 6.56 -16.59 0.86
N GLN A 498 7.64 -16.44 1.63
CA GLN A 498 7.63 -15.79 2.94
C GLN A 498 8.12 -14.34 2.88
N ALA A 499 9.21 -14.05 2.16
CA ALA A 499 9.80 -12.71 2.17
C ALA A 499 8.84 -11.66 1.60
N GLY A 500 8.65 -10.55 2.32
CA GLY A 500 7.78 -9.45 1.89
C GLY A 500 6.28 -9.82 1.83
N ARG A 501 5.88 -10.98 2.38
CA ARG A 501 4.48 -11.28 2.68
C ARG A 501 4.00 -10.24 3.69
N ARG A 502 2.79 -9.72 3.49
CA ARG A 502 2.19 -8.80 4.45
C ARG A 502 1.92 -9.53 5.78
N ARG A 503 2.40 -8.95 6.88
CA ARG A 503 2.33 -9.54 8.23
C ARG A 503 0.97 -9.36 8.90
N ASP A 504 0.19 -8.39 8.44
CA ASP A 504 -1.17 -8.14 8.93
C ASP A 504 -2.17 -9.28 8.61
N LEU A 505 -1.81 -10.22 7.73
CA LEU A 505 -2.60 -11.43 7.49
C LEU A 505 -2.22 -12.61 8.35
N GLU A 506 -0.99 -12.65 8.86
CA GLU A 506 -0.61 -13.61 9.89
C GLU A 506 -1.28 -13.17 11.20
N GLU A 507 -1.21 -11.88 11.52
CA GLU A 507 -1.95 -11.25 12.62
C GLU A 507 -3.48 -11.37 12.46
N ALA A 508 -4.02 -11.24 11.23
CA ALA A 508 -5.45 -11.39 10.98
C ALA A 508 -5.90 -12.85 10.81
N ALA A 509 -5.05 -13.80 10.43
CA ALA A 509 -5.38 -15.23 10.43
C ALA A 509 -5.39 -15.77 11.87
N GLU A 510 -4.44 -15.33 12.70
CA GLU A 510 -4.44 -15.51 14.16
C GLU A 510 -5.67 -14.83 14.79
N ALA A 511 -6.10 -13.66 14.29
CA ALA A 511 -7.33 -13.01 14.74
C ALA A 511 -8.63 -13.58 14.13
N ALA A 512 -8.60 -14.18 12.93
CA ALA A 512 -9.79 -14.64 12.19
C ALA A 512 -10.24 -16.05 12.58
N GLU A 513 -9.38 -16.84 13.24
CA GLU A 513 -9.88 -17.95 14.07
C GLU A 513 -10.73 -17.43 15.26
N GLY A 514 -10.68 -16.12 15.55
CA GLY A 514 -11.55 -15.39 16.46
C GLY A 514 -12.54 -14.44 15.77
N THR A 515 -13.60 -15.00 15.16
CA THR A 515 -14.92 -14.37 14.91
C THR A 515 -15.12 -13.27 13.83
N LYS A 516 -16.19 -13.46 13.03
CA LYS A 516 -16.81 -12.52 12.07
C LYS A 516 -17.80 -11.57 12.76
N GLN A 517 -17.73 -10.23 12.56
CA GLN A 517 -18.83 -9.38 12.03
C GLN A 517 -18.65 -7.84 12.11
N SER A 518 -19.12 -7.17 11.04
CA SER A 518 -19.96 -5.95 10.93
C SER A 518 -19.45 -4.50 11.21
N TRP A 519 -18.95 -3.92 10.10
CA TRP A 519 -18.83 -2.55 9.56
C TRP A 519 -19.68 -1.32 10.00
N GLY A 520 -20.27 -1.22 11.20
CA GLY A 520 -21.21 -0.13 11.52
C GLY A 520 -20.97 0.70 12.77
N ARG A 521 -19.86 1.48 12.87
CA ARG A 521 -19.70 2.75 13.64
C ARG A 521 -18.22 3.03 13.94
N ARG A 522 -17.59 3.86 13.11
CA ARG A 522 -16.31 4.53 13.42
C ARG A 522 -16.59 6.01 13.62
N LEU A 523 -16.49 6.49 14.86
CA LEU A 523 -16.12 7.86 15.25
C LEU A 523 -16.19 7.96 16.79
N LEU A 524 -15.15 8.54 17.38
CA LEU A 524 -14.80 8.69 18.82
C LEU A 524 -13.90 7.57 19.37
N ASN A 525 -12.59 7.80 19.29
CA ASN A 525 -11.54 6.87 19.72
C ASN A 525 -11.35 6.92 21.24
N ASN A 526 -11.75 5.86 21.94
CA ASN A 526 -11.31 5.56 23.30
C ASN A 526 -9.88 5.00 23.26
N VAL A 527 -8.89 5.81 23.62
CA VAL A 527 -7.43 5.50 23.55
C VAL A 527 -7.00 4.36 24.49
N LEU A 528 -7.73 4.14 25.60
CA LEU A 528 -7.65 2.94 26.42
C LEU A 528 -8.99 2.20 26.27
N LYS A 529 -9.03 0.96 25.79
CA LYS A 529 -10.30 0.21 25.66
C LYS A 529 -10.61 -0.74 26.81
N SER A 530 -9.70 -0.88 27.78
CA SER A 530 -9.94 -1.72 28.94
C SER A 530 -11.19 -1.26 29.69
N ASN A 531 -11.94 -2.22 30.23
CA ASN A 531 -13.14 -1.95 31.01
C ASN A 531 -12.74 -1.38 32.39
N THR A 532 -12.45 -0.07 32.43
CA THR A 532 -11.99 0.65 33.63
C THR A 532 -12.90 0.45 34.82
N THR A 533 -14.23 0.43 34.62
CA THR A 533 -15.19 0.18 35.70
C THR A 533 -15.00 -1.22 36.29
N ALA A 534 -14.85 -2.25 35.45
CA ALA A 534 -14.63 -3.62 35.91
C ALA A 534 -13.27 -3.77 36.62
N LEU A 535 -12.21 -3.14 36.11
CA LEU A 535 -10.90 -3.14 36.76
C LEU A 535 -10.99 -2.55 38.18
N LYS A 536 -11.61 -1.38 38.32
CA LYS A 536 -11.76 -0.68 39.60
C LYS A 536 -12.52 -1.51 40.65
N THR A 537 -13.48 -2.32 40.25
CA THR A 537 -14.34 -3.09 41.17
C THR A 537 -13.98 -4.58 41.26
N SER A 538 -12.90 -5.01 40.59
CA SER A 538 -12.50 -6.42 40.50
C SER A 538 -11.75 -6.96 41.72
N GLY A 539 -11.24 -6.08 42.59
CA GLY A 539 -10.38 -6.45 43.72
C GLY A 539 -8.87 -6.30 43.47
N PHE A 540 -8.44 -5.81 42.29
CA PHE A 540 -7.05 -5.37 42.12
C PHE A 540 -6.78 -4.08 42.91
N ASN A 541 -5.59 -3.97 43.48
CA ASN A 541 -5.13 -2.78 44.19
C ASN A 541 -4.11 -1.94 43.40
N SER A 542 -3.46 -2.51 42.38
CA SER A 542 -2.51 -1.78 41.54
C SER A 542 -2.70 -2.05 40.06
N VAL A 543 -2.45 -1.03 39.23
CA VAL A 543 -2.44 -1.12 37.77
C VAL A 543 -1.12 -0.59 37.23
N VAL A 544 -0.50 -1.34 36.31
CA VAL A 544 0.67 -0.90 35.53
C VAL A 544 0.23 -0.73 34.08
N ILE A 545 0.34 0.48 33.54
CA ILE A 545 -0.03 0.82 32.17
C ILE A 545 1.19 0.65 31.27
N PHE A 546 1.13 -0.28 30.32
CA PHE A 546 2.22 -0.56 29.37
C PHE A 546 2.10 0.29 28.11
N GLY A 547 3.18 0.33 27.32
CA GLY A 547 3.23 1.03 26.03
C GLY A 547 3.69 2.49 26.12
N VAL A 548 4.28 2.92 27.24
CA VAL A 548 4.82 4.28 27.35
C VAL A 548 6.25 4.32 26.83
N GLY A 549 6.53 5.04 25.75
CA GLY A 549 7.89 5.21 25.22
C GLY A 549 8.49 6.56 25.58
N ILE A 550 9.80 6.56 25.83
CA ILE A 550 10.61 7.78 25.90
C ILE A 550 11.32 7.93 24.57
N LEU A 551 11.27 9.11 23.99
CA LEU A 551 11.89 9.42 22.71
C LEU A 551 13.26 10.07 22.89
N ALA A 552 14.06 10.15 21.83
CA ALA A 552 15.45 10.62 21.87
C ALA A 552 15.58 12.06 22.40
N ASN A 553 14.60 12.93 22.17
CA ASN A 553 14.60 14.29 22.71
C ASN A 553 14.10 14.39 24.19
N GLY A 554 13.64 13.28 24.78
CA GLY A 554 13.07 13.19 26.11
C GLY A 554 11.54 13.30 26.20
N ASP A 555 10.83 13.44 25.08
CA ASP A 555 9.38 13.41 25.00
C ASP A 555 8.81 12.02 25.30
N ILE A 556 7.57 11.98 25.77
CA ILE A 556 6.92 10.76 26.23
C ILE A 556 5.70 10.47 25.35
N MET A 557 5.68 9.28 24.76
CA MET A 557 4.63 8.76 23.87
C MET A 557 3.88 7.61 24.54
N TYR A 558 2.59 7.46 24.25
CA TYR A 558 1.81 6.27 24.55
C TYR A 558 1.51 5.53 23.24
N TYR A 559 2.10 4.35 23.07
CA TYR A 559 1.88 3.45 21.95
C TYR A 559 0.71 2.52 22.22
N SER A 560 -0.30 2.55 21.36
CA SER A 560 -1.53 1.80 21.59
C SER A 560 -1.55 0.49 20.81
N ASN A 561 -1.44 -0.63 21.52
CA ASN A 561 -1.56 -1.98 20.94
C ASN A 561 -3.01 -2.43 20.75
N THR A 562 -3.98 -1.60 21.15
CA THR A 562 -5.40 -1.95 21.04
C THR A 562 -5.90 -1.70 19.61
N PRO A 563 -6.56 -2.67 18.95
CA PRO A 563 -7.05 -2.48 17.60
C PRO A 563 -8.00 -1.27 17.48
N GLY A 564 -7.63 -0.28 16.67
CA GLY A 564 -8.45 0.90 16.40
C GLY A 564 -8.26 2.09 17.34
N SER A 565 -7.22 2.09 18.18
CA SER A 565 -6.66 3.31 18.78
C SER A 565 -5.42 3.78 18.01
N SER A 566 -4.94 4.98 18.33
CA SER A 566 -3.76 5.61 17.74
C SER A 566 -2.75 5.95 18.83
N ASP A 567 -1.48 6.04 18.47
CA ASP A 567 -0.42 6.51 19.36
C ASP A 567 -0.64 7.98 19.75
N VAL A 568 -0.22 8.36 20.95
CA VAL A 568 -0.48 9.69 21.52
C VAL A 568 0.75 10.24 22.20
N LEU A 569 1.18 11.46 21.80
CA LEU A 569 2.19 12.21 22.52
C LEU A 569 1.61 12.66 23.88
N ILE A 570 2.11 12.12 24.98
CA ILE A 570 1.54 12.34 26.31
C ILE A 570 2.26 13.44 27.09
N ALA A 571 3.55 13.67 26.89
CA ALA A 571 4.27 14.80 27.48
C ALA A 571 5.39 15.30 26.57
N SER A 572 5.49 16.62 26.42
CA SER A 572 6.54 17.28 25.64
C SER A 572 6.84 18.67 26.20
N ASN A 573 8.11 19.09 26.14
CA ASN A 573 8.57 20.40 26.59
C ASN A 573 8.14 20.79 28.03
N GLY A 574 8.02 19.80 28.91
CA GLY A 574 7.57 19.98 30.29
C GLY A 574 6.07 20.21 30.45
N THR A 575 5.26 19.84 29.46
CA THR A 575 3.80 19.99 29.48
C THR A 575 3.12 18.68 29.09
N TYR A 576 2.05 18.33 29.80
CA TYR A 576 1.21 17.20 29.43
C TYR A 576 0.40 17.51 28.17
N SER A 577 0.49 16.62 27.18
CA SER A 577 -0.09 16.79 25.83
C SER A 577 -1.12 15.70 25.47
N GLY A 578 -1.34 14.69 26.32
CA GLY A 578 -2.21 13.55 26.04
C GLY A 578 -3.72 13.81 26.06
N GLY A 579 -4.16 15.06 26.27
CA GLY A 579 -5.57 15.45 26.31
C GLY A 579 -6.29 15.14 27.63
N ALA A 580 -7.34 15.90 27.91
CA ALA A 580 -8.07 15.86 29.19
C ALA A 580 -8.83 14.54 29.41
N GLU A 581 -9.38 13.92 28.36
CA GLU A 581 -10.11 12.65 28.48
C GLU A 581 -9.22 11.49 28.91
N LEU A 582 -8.01 11.40 28.35
CA LEU A 582 -7.03 10.38 28.73
C LEU A 582 -6.53 10.60 30.16
N ALA A 583 -6.24 11.84 30.54
CA ALA A 583 -5.85 12.19 31.91
C ALA A 583 -6.95 11.83 32.91
N ALA A 584 -8.21 12.25 32.65
CA ALA A 584 -9.35 11.92 33.48
C ALA A 584 -9.57 10.41 33.59
N LYS A 585 -9.38 9.67 32.49
CA LYS A 585 -9.48 8.21 32.49
C LYS A 585 -8.41 7.55 33.36
N VAL A 586 -7.15 7.97 33.28
CA VAL A 586 -6.08 7.42 34.12
C VAL A 586 -6.30 7.79 35.60
N GLN A 587 -6.63 9.05 35.88
CA GLN A 587 -6.99 9.51 37.22
C GLN A 587 -8.20 8.76 37.80
N SER A 588 -9.11 8.30 36.93
CA SER A 588 -10.30 7.55 37.34
C SER A 588 -9.98 6.23 38.04
N PHE A 589 -8.77 5.66 37.84
CA PHE A 589 -8.38 4.42 38.52
C PHE A 589 -8.29 4.59 40.04
N LYS A 590 -7.89 5.77 40.53
CA LYS A 590 -7.76 6.07 41.97
C LYS A 590 -8.91 6.91 42.55
N THR A 591 -9.95 7.19 41.78
CA THR A 591 -11.06 8.06 42.21
C THR A 591 -12.42 7.37 42.07
N GLY A 592 -13.37 7.75 42.93
CA GLY A 592 -14.68 7.10 43.04
C GLY A 592 -14.60 5.71 43.68
N THR A 593 -15.53 4.81 43.35
CA THR A 593 -15.51 3.43 43.84
C THR A 593 -14.42 2.63 43.12
N THR A 594 -13.31 2.36 43.82
CA THR A 594 -12.17 1.61 43.29
C THR A 594 -11.44 0.89 44.41
N GLY A 595 -10.94 -0.32 44.15
CA GLY A 595 -9.96 -1.01 44.99
C GLY A 595 -8.52 -0.60 44.67
N ILE A 596 -8.29 0.11 43.56
CA ILE A 596 -6.96 0.50 43.08
C ILE A 596 -6.47 1.72 43.85
N ASP A 597 -5.36 1.57 44.57
CA ASP A 597 -4.69 2.65 45.30
C ASP A 597 -3.34 3.06 44.66
N ARG A 598 -2.83 2.27 43.71
CA ARG A 598 -1.55 2.51 43.05
C ARG A 598 -1.64 2.39 41.53
N VAL A 599 -1.18 3.42 40.82
CA VAL A 599 -1.13 3.46 39.35
C VAL A 599 0.30 3.76 38.91
N GLU A 600 0.79 2.91 38.02
CA GLU A 600 2.15 2.97 37.49
C GLU A 600 2.13 2.94 35.96
N ILE A 601 3.24 3.30 35.35
CA ILE A 601 3.49 3.10 33.92
C ILE A 601 4.70 2.19 33.74
N SER A 602 4.66 1.26 32.79
CA SER A 602 5.85 0.55 32.31
C SER A 602 6.38 1.24 31.06
N MET A 603 7.68 1.46 31.02
CA MET A 603 8.30 2.20 29.94
C MET A 603 9.10 1.34 28.97
N ASN A 604 8.99 1.67 27.69
CA ASN A 604 10.04 1.40 26.73
C ASN A 604 11.17 2.42 26.93
N SER A 605 12.34 1.84 27.03
CA SER A 605 13.47 2.27 27.81
C SER A 605 14.66 2.71 26.95
N GLN A 606 14.55 2.52 25.64
CA GLN A 606 15.63 2.59 24.66
C GLN A 606 16.54 3.83 24.75
N HIS A 607 16.00 5.00 25.06
CA HIS A 607 16.74 6.28 25.04
C HIS A 607 17.23 6.76 26.41
N VAL A 608 16.84 6.11 27.52
CA VAL A 608 17.19 6.60 28.87
C VAL A 608 18.70 6.56 29.13
N LYS A 609 19.43 5.57 28.59
CA LYS A 609 20.88 5.51 28.74
C LYS A 609 21.57 6.77 28.22
N ASP A 610 21.24 7.15 26.99
CA ASP A 610 21.82 8.32 26.34
C ASP A 610 21.38 9.61 27.03
N LEU A 611 20.10 9.72 27.39
CA LEU A 611 19.56 10.88 28.10
C LEU A 611 20.17 11.06 29.50
N MET A 612 20.52 9.98 30.20
CA MET A 612 21.24 10.05 31.48
C MET A 612 22.71 10.39 31.33
N ALA A 613 23.32 10.09 30.18
CA ALA A 613 24.69 10.52 29.88
C ALA A 613 24.73 11.99 29.43
N ASN A 614 23.77 12.41 28.60
CA ASN A 614 23.62 13.76 28.07
C ASN A 614 22.17 13.99 27.62
N PRO A 615 21.41 14.94 28.19
CA PRO A 615 21.85 16.04 29.05
C PRO A 615 22.01 15.70 30.55
N GLY A 616 21.68 14.47 30.98
CA GLY A 616 21.78 14.03 32.36
C GLY A 616 20.46 14.15 33.16
N PRO A 617 20.49 13.89 34.48
CA PRO A 617 19.29 13.83 35.33
C PRO A 617 18.82 15.19 35.87
N GLY A 618 19.34 16.31 35.37
CA GLY A 618 19.08 17.64 35.93
C GLY A 618 17.62 18.07 35.82
N SER A 619 17.12 18.86 36.77
CA SER A 619 15.74 19.35 36.79
C SER A 619 15.36 20.26 35.61
N SER A 620 16.36 20.83 34.92
CA SER A 620 16.19 21.63 33.71
C SER A 620 16.07 20.79 32.43
N THR A 621 16.33 19.48 32.49
CA THR A 621 16.34 18.62 31.31
C THR A 621 14.93 18.31 30.79
N PRO A 622 14.74 18.08 29.48
CA PRO A 622 13.44 17.76 28.90
C PRO A 622 12.77 16.55 29.58
N LEU A 623 13.55 15.48 29.78
CA LEU A 623 13.05 14.24 30.38
C LEU A 623 12.53 14.45 31.81
N TYR A 624 13.27 15.17 32.66
CA TYR A 624 12.82 15.49 34.02
C TYR A 624 11.49 16.25 33.99
N ARG A 625 11.42 17.32 33.17
CA ARG A 625 10.24 18.18 33.08
C ARG A 625 9.03 17.43 32.53
N ASN A 626 9.23 16.55 31.55
CA ASN A 626 8.17 15.73 30.95
C ASN A 626 7.61 14.71 31.96
N PHE A 627 8.47 14.05 32.73
CA PHE A 627 8.02 13.15 33.79
C PHE A 627 7.31 13.87 34.95
N ALA A 628 7.75 15.08 35.29
CA ALA A 628 7.05 15.92 36.28
C ALA A 628 5.64 16.29 35.80
N ALA A 629 5.51 16.77 34.55
CA ALA A 629 4.22 17.11 33.96
C ALA A 629 3.29 15.89 33.84
N LEU A 630 3.83 14.73 33.48
CA LEU A 630 3.06 13.49 33.41
C LEU A 630 2.57 13.04 34.80
N ARG A 631 3.40 13.20 35.84
CA ARG A 631 3.05 12.84 37.23
C ARG A 631 1.84 13.64 37.67
N ASP A 632 1.88 14.95 37.47
CA ASP A 632 0.82 15.87 37.87
C ASP A 632 -0.46 15.61 37.08
N ALA A 633 -0.33 15.34 35.77
CA ALA A 633 -1.49 15.09 34.91
C ALA A 633 -2.18 13.74 35.17
N TRP A 634 -1.44 12.67 35.45
CA TRP A 634 -2.01 11.32 35.61
C TRP A 634 -2.13 10.88 37.07
N GLY A 635 -1.48 11.58 38.00
CA GLY A 635 -1.44 11.20 39.41
C GLY A 635 -0.69 9.88 39.64
N LEU A 636 0.39 9.63 38.90
CA LEU A 636 1.15 8.38 38.95
C LEU A 636 1.98 8.23 40.24
N ASP A 637 2.07 6.99 40.73
CA ASP A 637 2.79 6.65 41.97
C ASP A 637 4.20 6.12 41.70
N ALA A 638 4.36 5.36 40.63
CA ALA A 638 5.64 4.75 40.29
C ALA A 638 5.84 4.58 38.79
N VAL A 639 7.08 4.28 38.44
CA VAL A 639 7.49 3.99 37.08
C VAL A 639 8.21 2.66 37.06
N ASN A 640 7.75 1.76 36.20
CA ASN A 640 8.21 0.40 36.05
C ASN A 640 9.22 0.26 34.91
N ASN A 641 10.23 -0.57 35.13
CA ASN A 641 11.21 -0.97 34.13
C ASN A 641 11.21 -2.50 33.96
N ASP A 642 10.90 -2.95 32.75
CA ASP A 642 10.83 -4.35 32.36
C ASP A 642 11.99 -4.79 31.43
N ASP A 643 12.95 -3.90 31.15
CA ASP A 643 14.07 -4.18 30.24
C ASP A 643 15.42 -4.28 30.97
N GLU A 644 15.96 -5.49 31.00
CA GLU A 644 17.25 -5.83 31.60
C GLU A 644 18.40 -5.96 30.57
N SER A 645 18.12 -5.67 29.30
CA SER A 645 19.05 -5.86 28.18
C SER A 645 19.51 -4.54 27.56
N LEU A 646 18.67 -3.50 27.60
CA LEU A 646 18.96 -2.20 27.00
C LEU A 646 19.80 -1.29 27.91
N TYR A 647 19.83 -1.56 29.22
CA TYR A 647 20.49 -0.69 30.19
C TYR A 647 21.77 -1.24 30.79
N ASP A 648 22.69 -0.33 31.11
CA ASP A 648 23.70 -0.57 32.14
C ASP A 648 23.17 -0.12 33.51
N VAL A 649 23.68 -0.74 34.57
CA VAL A 649 23.21 -0.46 35.94
C VAL A 649 23.37 1.01 36.32
N SER A 650 24.42 1.71 35.83
CA SER A 650 24.71 3.09 36.21
C SER A 650 23.68 4.07 35.67
N SER A 651 23.31 3.94 34.39
CA SER A 651 22.28 4.78 33.79
C SER A 651 20.90 4.51 34.42
N THR A 652 20.55 3.25 34.70
CA THR A 652 19.28 2.93 35.37
C THR A 652 19.21 3.48 36.80
N VAL A 653 20.28 3.38 37.59
CA VAL A 653 20.33 3.95 38.95
C VAL A 653 20.16 5.48 38.90
N THR A 654 20.84 6.13 37.95
CA THR A 654 20.77 7.59 37.76
C THR A 654 19.35 8.02 37.42
N PHE A 655 18.72 7.31 36.50
CA PHE A 655 17.35 7.57 36.08
C PHE A 655 16.32 7.30 37.20
N ALA A 656 16.45 6.20 37.93
CA ALA A 656 15.59 5.90 39.08
C ALA A 656 15.68 7.02 40.13
N LYS A 657 16.89 7.51 40.43
CA LYS A 657 17.08 8.63 41.38
C LYS A 657 16.46 9.93 40.87
N MET A 658 16.55 10.21 39.58
CA MET A 658 15.88 11.36 38.94
C MET A 658 14.36 11.28 39.14
N LEU A 659 13.75 10.12 38.84
CA LEU A 659 12.32 9.89 39.07
C LEU A 659 11.94 10.02 40.55
N GLY A 660 12.81 9.55 41.46
CA GLY A 660 12.66 9.73 42.91
C GLY A 660 12.63 11.20 43.34
N GLN A 661 13.45 12.06 42.73
CA GLN A 661 13.42 13.51 42.98
C GLN A 661 12.12 14.17 42.49
N ILE A 662 11.55 13.67 41.39
CA ILE A 662 10.24 14.10 40.89
C ILE A 662 9.11 13.61 41.82
N GLY A 663 9.37 12.57 42.61
CA GLY A 663 8.45 11.99 43.61
C GLY A 663 7.77 10.69 43.17
N TYR A 664 8.29 10.01 42.15
CA TYR A 664 7.90 8.64 41.81
C TYR A 664 8.63 7.63 42.70
N LYS A 665 7.97 6.50 42.98
CA LYS A 665 8.68 5.25 43.28
C LYS A 665 9.22 4.64 41.98
N TYR A 666 10.17 3.72 42.11
CA TYR A 666 10.68 2.94 40.98
C TYR A 666 10.32 1.47 41.19
N THR A 667 9.82 0.80 40.16
CA THR A 667 9.52 -0.64 40.22
C THR A 667 10.22 -1.35 39.09
N ILE A 668 10.45 -2.65 39.27
CA ILE A 668 11.17 -3.46 38.29
C ILE A 668 10.37 -4.70 37.93
N ALA A 669 10.42 -5.12 36.67
CA ALA A 669 9.79 -6.33 36.18
C ALA A 669 10.84 -7.29 35.60
N PRO A 670 11.64 -7.96 36.47
CA PRO A 670 12.77 -8.74 36.04
C PRO A 670 12.38 -9.97 35.21
N TYR A 671 13.26 -10.36 34.28
CA TYR A 671 13.05 -11.47 33.35
C TYR A 671 14.04 -12.62 33.60
N THR A 672 15.35 -12.42 33.47
CA THR A 672 16.38 -13.47 33.67
C THR A 672 17.67 -12.98 34.34
N ASN A 673 17.98 -11.68 34.28
CA ASN A 673 19.28 -11.12 34.67
C ASN A 673 19.30 -10.69 36.15
N ILE A 674 19.28 -11.65 37.06
CA ILE A 674 19.21 -11.39 38.51
C ILE A 674 20.36 -10.51 39.04
N SER A 675 21.57 -10.63 38.47
CA SER A 675 22.74 -9.86 38.89
C SER A 675 22.59 -8.37 38.57
N PHE A 676 22.01 -8.04 37.43
CA PHE A 676 21.69 -6.66 37.05
C PHE A 676 20.72 -6.04 38.05
N TRP A 677 19.59 -6.70 38.29
CA TRP A 677 18.54 -6.20 39.19
C TRP A 677 19.00 -6.09 40.64
N LEU A 678 19.77 -7.05 41.14
CA LEU A 678 20.37 -6.98 42.47
C LEU A 678 21.31 -5.77 42.60
N SER A 679 22.10 -5.50 41.56
CA SER A 679 23.02 -4.37 41.53
C SER A 679 22.28 -3.03 41.50
N LEU A 680 21.23 -2.93 40.67
CA LEU A 680 20.35 -1.77 40.62
C LEU A 680 19.70 -1.51 41.98
N LEU A 681 19.09 -2.52 42.59
CA LEU A 681 18.38 -2.41 43.87
C LEU A 681 19.32 -1.90 44.96
N LYS A 682 20.51 -2.50 45.10
CA LYS A 682 21.51 -2.09 46.10
C LYS A 682 21.95 -0.63 45.91
N GLN A 683 22.19 -0.19 44.68
CA GLN A 683 22.69 1.15 44.39
C GLN A 683 21.60 2.23 44.43
N ALA A 684 20.39 1.91 43.96
CA ALA A 684 19.25 2.82 43.98
C ALA A 684 18.71 3.05 45.39
N ASN A 685 18.69 2.00 46.23
CA ASN A 685 18.26 2.08 47.63
C ASN A 685 19.39 2.37 48.63
N SER A 686 20.62 2.60 48.17
CA SER A 686 21.77 2.82 49.05
C SER A 686 21.51 3.99 50.01
N GLY A 687 21.57 3.71 51.32
CA GLY A 687 21.34 4.70 52.37
C GLY A 687 19.86 4.98 52.70
N LEU A 688 18.92 4.26 52.09
CA LEU A 688 17.49 4.37 52.38
C LEU A 688 17.04 3.16 53.22
N ALA A 689 16.25 3.42 54.26
CA ALA A 689 15.59 2.38 55.07
C ALA A 689 14.10 2.29 54.70
N ASP A 690 13.50 1.11 54.87
CA ASP A 690 12.04 0.91 54.79
C ASP A 690 11.32 1.89 55.74
N PRO A 691 10.30 2.66 55.30
CA PRO A 691 9.53 2.57 54.04
C PRO A 691 9.99 3.50 52.91
N ASN A 692 11.14 4.14 53.06
CA ASN A 692 11.65 5.16 52.14
C ASN A 692 12.43 4.59 50.95
N LEU A 693 12.37 3.28 50.71
CA LEU A 693 13.01 2.66 49.55
C LEU A 693 12.49 3.29 48.25
N LEU A 694 13.43 3.59 47.35
CA LEU A 694 13.13 4.11 46.02
C LEU A 694 12.61 2.97 45.12
N VAL A 695 13.34 1.85 45.09
CA VAL A 695 12.87 0.60 44.48
C VAL A 695 12.14 -0.21 45.53
N ASP A 696 10.81 -0.18 45.49
CA ASP A 696 9.96 -0.74 46.54
C ASP A 696 9.15 -1.98 46.12
N ARG A 697 9.13 -2.32 44.82
CA ARG A 697 8.36 -3.45 44.30
C ARG A 697 9.03 -4.16 43.12
N VAL A 698 8.90 -5.48 43.10
CA VAL A 698 9.45 -6.38 42.07
C VAL A 698 8.33 -7.20 41.45
N TYR A 699 8.02 -6.98 40.18
CA TYR A 699 7.01 -7.69 39.39
C TYR A 699 7.65 -8.80 38.54
N LEU A 700 7.89 -9.97 39.12
CA LEU A 700 8.66 -11.04 38.48
C LEU A 700 7.92 -11.67 37.30
N GLN A 701 8.46 -11.58 36.09
CA GLN A 701 7.87 -12.19 34.90
C GLN A 701 8.09 -13.72 34.93
N CYS A 702 7.02 -14.50 35.03
CA CYS A 702 7.08 -15.97 35.17
C CYS A 702 6.52 -16.73 33.96
N TYR A 703 6.34 -16.06 32.80
CA TYR A 703 5.51 -16.55 31.69
C TYR A 703 6.24 -16.72 30.33
N ASP A 704 7.47 -16.22 30.19
CA ASP A 704 8.22 -16.25 28.92
C ASP A 704 9.72 -16.25 29.25
N GLY A 705 10.54 -17.20 28.77
CA GLY A 705 12.01 -17.32 29.01
C GLY A 705 12.52 -17.36 30.47
N GLY A 706 11.86 -16.66 31.39
CA GLY A 706 11.74 -16.88 32.83
C GLY A 706 10.77 -18.02 33.20
N ALA A 707 10.49 -18.94 32.27
CA ALA A 707 9.87 -20.23 32.58
C ALA A 707 10.86 -21.06 33.43
N GLY A 708 10.84 -20.82 34.75
CA GLY A 708 11.85 -21.31 35.69
C GLY A 708 12.18 -20.31 36.80
N ASN A 709 11.79 -19.05 36.64
CA ASN A 709 11.81 -18.07 37.70
C ASN A 709 10.98 -18.58 38.88
N ASN A 710 11.69 -18.92 39.95
CA ASN A 710 11.09 -19.30 41.20
C ASN A 710 10.93 -18.03 42.05
N PRO A 711 9.69 -17.60 42.34
CA PRO A 711 9.46 -16.37 43.09
C PRO A 711 10.15 -16.35 44.47
N ALA A 712 10.21 -17.48 45.17
CA ALA A 712 10.90 -17.58 46.47
C ALA A 712 12.42 -17.43 46.32
N SER A 713 13.03 -18.03 45.30
CA SER A 713 14.46 -17.86 45.02
C SER A 713 14.82 -16.41 44.67
N TRP A 714 13.99 -15.75 43.87
CA TRP A 714 14.16 -14.33 43.52
C TRP A 714 13.99 -13.43 44.75
N ALA A 715 12.95 -13.66 45.57
CA ALA A 715 12.75 -12.91 46.81
C ALA A 715 13.94 -13.04 47.77
N SER A 716 14.43 -14.27 47.96
CA SER A 716 15.60 -14.52 48.81
C SER A 716 16.87 -13.84 48.29
N THR A 717 17.07 -13.82 46.97
CA THR A 717 18.29 -13.25 46.37
C THR A 717 18.27 -11.73 46.36
N LEU A 718 17.12 -11.12 46.07
CA LEU A 718 16.95 -9.67 46.04
C LEU A 718 16.79 -9.06 47.44
N GLY A 719 16.40 -9.85 48.44
CA GLY A 719 16.11 -9.35 49.79
C GLY A 719 14.84 -8.50 49.85
N LEU A 720 13.97 -8.57 48.83
CA LEU A 720 12.66 -7.93 48.76
C LEU A 720 11.60 -8.95 48.37
N LYS A 721 10.39 -8.79 48.90
CA LYS A 721 9.25 -9.60 48.48
C LYS A 721 8.92 -9.35 47.01
N VAL A 722 8.55 -10.41 46.28
CA VAL A 722 8.24 -10.34 44.84
C VAL A 722 6.75 -10.56 44.57
N VAL A 723 6.27 -9.98 43.47
CA VAL A 723 4.93 -10.18 42.91
C VAL A 723 5.08 -10.97 41.61
N PRO A 724 4.90 -12.30 41.61
CA PRO A 724 4.93 -13.08 40.38
C PRO A 724 3.81 -12.67 39.42
N LEU A 725 4.16 -12.48 38.16
CA LEU A 725 3.24 -12.23 37.07
C LEU A 725 3.01 -13.49 36.24
N VAL A 726 1.75 -13.80 35.96
CA VAL A 726 1.35 -14.81 34.96
C VAL A 726 0.69 -14.11 33.77
N TRP A 727 0.95 -14.59 32.56
CA TRP A 727 0.24 -14.10 31.37
C TRP A 727 -1.14 -14.75 31.29
N VAL A 728 -2.18 -13.94 31.07
CA VAL A 728 -3.55 -14.42 30.85
C VAL A 728 -3.60 -15.33 29.61
N THR A 729 -3.21 -14.86 28.43
CA THR A 729 -3.16 -15.70 27.23
C THR A 729 -1.84 -15.53 26.50
N ASN A 730 -1.16 -16.64 26.18
CA ASN A 730 -0.01 -16.64 25.30
C ASN A 730 0.04 -17.96 24.53
N ASP A 731 -0.16 -17.91 23.21
CA ASP A 731 -0.28 -19.09 22.35
C ASP A 731 1.06 -19.79 22.05
N SER A 732 2.17 -19.21 22.52
CA SER A 732 3.53 -19.73 22.29
C SER A 732 4.22 -20.26 23.55
N LYS A 733 3.59 -20.19 24.74
CA LYS A 733 4.24 -20.42 26.06
C LYS A 733 3.30 -21.07 27.08
N PRO A 734 3.80 -21.67 28.18
CA PRO A 734 2.96 -22.34 29.17
C PRO A 734 1.92 -21.40 29.80
N SER A 735 0.64 -21.70 29.60
CA SER A 735 -0.45 -20.79 29.93
C SER A 735 -1.05 -21.08 31.31
N TYR A 736 -0.48 -20.47 32.35
CA TYR A 736 -1.00 -20.58 33.72
C TYR A 736 -2.13 -19.60 34.02
N GLY A 737 -2.39 -18.64 33.12
CA GLY A 737 -3.39 -17.59 33.32
C GLY A 737 -4.60 -17.65 32.40
N THR A 738 -4.77 -18.68 31.55
CA THR A 738 -5.89 -18.74 30.58
C THR A 738 -7.24 -18.82 31.28
N THR A 739 -7.26 -19.39 32.49
CA THR A 739 -8.42 -19.41 33.37
C THR A 739 -8.03 -18.98 34.78
N ALA A 740 -8.97 -18.35 35.49
CA ALA A 740 -8.79 -18.00 36.90
C ALA A 740 -8.45 -19.22 37.78
N ALA A 741 -8.94 -20.41 37.44
CA ALA A 741 -8.64 -21.65 38.17
C ALA A 741 -7.17 -22.10 38.01
N GLN A 742 -6.62 -22.00 36.80
CA GLN A 742 -5.19 -22.27 36.55
C GLN A 742 -4.32 -21.28 37.30
N ALA A 743 -4.68 -19.99 37.24
CA ALA A 743 -3.97 -18.94 37.96
C ALA A 743 -3.96 -19.19 39.47
N LYS A 744 -5.13 -19.54 40.03
CA LYS A 744 -5.26 -19.88 41.46
C LYS A 744 -4.36 -21.02 41.87
N THR A 745 -4.34 -22.09 41.08
CA THR A 745 -3.48 -23.26 41.34
C THR A 745 -2.01 -22.85 41.38
N LYS A 746 -1.57 -22.04 40.41
CA LYS A 746 -0.18 -21.60 40.32
C LYS A 746 0.21 -20.65 41.46
N PHE A 747 -0.61 -19.64 41.75
CA PHE A 747 -0.36 -18.70 42.84
C PHE A 747 -0.36 -19.38 44.21
N THR A 748 -1.28 -20.32 44.46
CA THR A 748 -1.31 -21.07 45.72
C THR A 748 -0.02 -21.87 45.91
N SER A 749 0.46 -22.51 44.83
CA SER A 749 1.72 -23.26 44.85
C SER A 749 2.92 -22.37 45.17
N TRP A 750 3.00 -21.16 44.59
CA TRP A 750 4.08 -20.24 44.91
C TRP A 750 3.96 -19.61 46.30
N ASN A 751 2.74 -19.29 46.76
CA ASN A 751 2.52 -18.69 48.07
C ASN A 751 2.92 -19.63 49.21
N ALA A 752 2.74 -20.95 49.03
CA ALA A 752 3.16 -21.95 50.00
C ALA A 752 4.67 -21.94 50.29
N ALA A 753 5.50 -21.41 49.37
CA ALA A 753 6.95 -21.29 49.56
C ALA A 753 7.36 -20.04 50.38
N GLY A 754 6.43 -19.12 50.66
CA GLY A 754 6.69 -17.86 51.37
C GLY A 754 7.46 -16.82 50.55
N GLY A 755 7.56 -15.59 51.09
CA GLY A 755 8.36 -14.51 50.49
C GLY A 755 7.70 -13.69 49.38
N LEU A 756 6.40 -13.87 49.14
CA LEU A 756 5.65 -13.10 48.14
C LEU A 756 4.98 -11.87 48.74
N ALA A 757 4.85 -10.81 47.94
CA ALA A 757 4.09 -9.61 48.26
C ALA A 757 2.64 -9.66 47.71
N GLY A 758 2.34 -10.62 46.83
CA GLY A 758 1.06 -10.77 46.15
C GLY A 758 1.20 -11.59 44.88
N GLY A 759 0.33 -11.37 43.92
CA GLY A 759 0.43 -11.90 42.55
C GLY A 759 -0.16 -10.91 41.56
N GLY A 760 0.10 -11.10 40.26
CA GLY A 760 -0.41 -10.21 39.23
C GLY A 760 -0.57 -10.90 37.87
N TYR A 761 -1.26 -10.22 36.97
CA TYR A 761 -1.55 -10.71 35.63
C TYR A 761 -0.93 -9.78 34.60
N TRP A 762 -0.22 -10.35 33.64
CA TRP A 762 0.04 -9.70 32.37
C TRP A 762 -1.18 -9.88 31.48
N ASN A 763 -1.84 -8.77 31.16
CA ASN A 763 -3.12 -8.74 30.44
C ASN A 763 -3.00 -7.81 29.24
N ASP A 764 -2.73 -8.36 28.05
CA ASP A 764 -2.69 -7.59 26.81
C ASP A 764 -4.08 -7.51 26.20
N TYR A 765 -5.03 -6.96 26.99
CA TYR A 765 -6.47 -6.98 26.68
C TYR A 765 -7.09 -8.39 26.61
N ASP A 766 -6.37 -9.43 27.06
CA ASP A 766 -6.76 -10.84 26.99
C ASP A 766 -8.05 -11.16 27.76
N ILE A 767 -8.24 -10.56 28.95
CA ILE A 767 -9.42 -10.80 29.78
C ILE A 767 -10.68 -10.34 29.03
N GLU A 768 -10.67 -9.14 28.44
CA GLU A 768 -11.79 -8.66 27.62
C GLU A 768 -11.92 -9.41 26.31
N LYS A 769 -10.80 -9.64 25.59
CA LYS A 769 -10.76 -10.36 24.31
C LYS A 769 -11.40 -11.73 24.40
N ASN A 770 -11.16 -12.44 25.51
CA ASN A 770 -11.67 -13.80 25.73
C ASN A 770 -12.99 -13.84 26.50
N GLY A 771 -13.64 -12.69 26.77
CA GLY A 771 -14.90 -12.64 27.51
C GLY A 771 -14.79 -13.13 28.97
N LEU A 772 -13.61 -13.01 29.56
CA LEU A 772 -13.30 -13.42 30.92
C LEU A 772 -13.66 -12.31 31.93
N SER A 773 -13.79 -12.69 33.21
CA SER A 773 -14.21 -11.75 34.25
C SER A 773 -13.05 -11.23 35.11
N TYR A 774 -12.81 -9.93 35.08
CA TYR A 774 -11.86 -9.28 35.99
C TYR A 774 -12.14 -9.60 37.46
N SER A 775 -13.41 -9.68 37.89
CA SER A 775 -13.74 -10.01 39.28
C SER A 775 -13.35 -11.43 39.66
N GLN A 776 -13.38 -12.39 38.73
CA GLN A 776 -12.89 -13.75 38.97
C GLN A 776 -11.37 -13.76 39.14
N TYR A 777 -10.64 -13.04 38.29
CA TYR A 777 -9.18 -12.93 38.37
C TYR A 777 -8.72 -12.19 39.63
N GLY A 778 -9.42 -11.11 40.01
CA GLY A 778 -9.17 -10.39 41.25
C GLY A 778 -9.49 -11.22 42.50
N ALA A 779 -10.59 -11.99 42.49
CA ALA A 779 -10.94 -12.91 43.58
C ALA A 779 -9.87 -14.00 43.81
N VAL A 780 -9.16 -14.43 42.76
CA VAL A 780 -8.02 -15.34 42.92
C VAL A 780 -6.92 -14.69 43.74
N LEU A 781 -6.56 -13.45 43.44
CA LEU A 781 -5.51 -12.75 44.18
C LEU A 781 -5.94 -12.50 45.63
N THR A 782 -7.13 -11.96 45.88
CA THR A 782 -7.59 -11.67 47.24
C THR A 782 -7.81 -12.92 48.09
N SER A 783 -8.19 -14.05 47.49
CA SER A 783 -8.31 -15.32 48.22
C SER A 783 -6.98 -16.03 48.46
N THR A 784 -5.94 -15.73 47.67
CA THR A 784 -4.61 -16.37 47.79
C THR A 784 -3.64 -15.51 48.59
N PHE A 785 -3.75 -14.20 48.49
CA PHE A 785 -2.91 -13.17 49.11
C PHE A 785 -3.81 -12.16 49.86
N PRO A 786 -4.38 -12.55 51.01
CA PRO A 786 -5.31 -11.71 51.76
C PRO A 786 -4.63 -10.50 52.42
#